data_AF-A0A6B1H137-F1
#
_entry.id   AF-A0A6B1H137-F1
#
_cell.length_a   1.000
_cell.length_b   1.000
_cell.length_c   1.000
_cell.angle_alpha   90.00
_cell.angle_beta   90.00
_cell.angle_gamma   90.00
#
_symmetry.space_group_name_H-M   'P 1'
#
loop_
_entity.id
_entity.type
_entity.pdbx_description
1 polymer ?
#
loop_
_entity_poly.entity_id
_entity_poly.type
_entity_poly.pdbx_seq_one_letter_code
_entity_poly.pdbx_strand_id
1 'polypeptide(L)'
;MSSIEPSRGAAAAFVVLLAVTAQSGLAQPPDIGDGWPRSVPAHQGLDRGAVQDILDRVGSRPEFQTVRGIVIVRHGTLVAETYFGGFTNTTLKNVHSVSKSVTSLATGVALDRGLIPSVDARLADLIPHYAHRLSEAPKNRLTLRHALTMTAGLAWNDTDQAFWNNPDSVDYVLTRDVVAQPGAEFFYSSGLSHVIAEVNNRASGQTHLAFVRRHLFEPLGIHSATWDPDLSGRHWGGTGLRIRPRDMAKIGQFALQEGLWEGRRLVSREWIAESTSNRTGGIADAPDYGYQWWIRPRGRYLAHGYNGQYIGVDPEADVVMTMITLSERSPRPQETFRSYFEELQDLARAAIRPERRGRWTAAASSATGGGDPGAITIEIRREGGSDGAATLAYRTRNGSARAGRDFRPAEGEIRWEHGDASPRSIRVPLLPNATNIEPRDLRFEFEAMSAGIDAPRGMRIWIDPGGAPVNPAGSIEFTAPAFVGQEGGLATVTVERRGGAEGDVAVDYRTAPRSAEETDYAAVSGRLTWRHGETGPRDVTVPLMVDDEVERSELFDFALSDIDGGADLPEARAVGVIQDTTAGPGCNESEDALCLAGGRFRVEVEWESQHDGERGTGSLSRLSDESGIATFFSPDNVELVLKILDGSTINGHRWVFYGALSDVEYWLTVTDTLRDRVVVYRNPPGEVCGRGDTTAFAEPAGAVVASVAGEVADVQARASETQGDCAPGALCLLDGRFEITAVWTKAGGETGAASPFPGTDATGYMSFFSPGNIELAVKVLDGRAHNNAFWLFAAGLTDVDYRLTVTDTVAGMSRTYSNPSRAFCGLADTSAFPRSGTTRATGPR
;
A
#
# COMPACT_ATOMS: atom_id res chain seq x y z
N MET A 1 -30.05 2.43 -62.23
CA MET A 1 -29.37 1.21 -62.76
C MET A 1 -28.44 0.68 -61.66
N SER A 2 -28.28 -0.65 -61.58
CA SER A 2 -27.37 -1.50 -60.74
C SER A 2 -26.31 -0.84 -59.82
N SER A 3 -26.05 -1.26 -58.56
CA SER A 3 -25.77 -2.62 -57.96
C SER A 3 -24.38 -3.18 -58.30
N ILE A 4 -23.61 -3.86 -57.42
CA ILE A 4 -23.91 -4.51 -56.12
C ILE A 4 -22.60 -4.69 -55.28
N GLU A 5 -22.67 -4.96 -53.96
CA GLU A 5 -21.56 -5.47 -53.12
C GLU A 5 -21.81 -6.93 -52.64
N PRO A 6 -20.76 -7.72 -52.35
CA PRO A 6 -20.91 -8.96 -51.57
C PRO A 6 -19.81 -9.24 -50.50
N SER A 7 -20.17 -9.05 -49.23
CA SER A 7 -20.20 -10.04 -48.12
C SER A 7 -19.05 -11.05 -47.80
N ARG A 8 -18.85 -11.24 -46.47
CA ARG A 8 -18.35 -12.45 -45.73
C ARG A 8 -16.85 -12.78 -45.83
N GLY A 9 -16.19 -13.34 -44.80
CA GLY A 9 -16.58 -13.71 -43.43
C GLY A 9 -15.52 -14.65 -42.80
N ALA A 10 -15.50 -14.84 -41.47
CA ALA A 10 -14.54 -15.74 -40.81
C ALA A 10 -15.12 -16.41 -39.55
N ALA A 11 -14.68 -17.64 -39.26
CA ALA A 11 -15.11 -18.45 -38.12
C ALA A 11 -14.08 -18.42 -36.98
N ALA A 12 -14.54 -18.58 -35.74
CA ALA A 12 -13.69 -18.64 -34.54
C ALA A 12 -13.53 -20.08 -34.04
N ALA A 13 -12.35 -20.38 -33.48
CA ALA A 13 -12.10 -21.57 -32.67
C ALA A 13 -11.68 -21.14 -31.26
N PHE A 14 -12.27 -21.76 -30.24
CA PHE A 14 -12.05 -21.42 -28.84
C PHE A 14 -10.84 -22.16 -28.26
N VAL A 15 -9.94 -21.45 -27.60
CA VAL A 15 -8.98 -22.02 -26.64
C VAL A 15 -9.01 -21.14 -25.40
N VAL A 16 -9.48 -21.70 -24.28
CA VAL A 16 -9.39 -21.06 -22.96
C VAL A 16 -8.03 -21.40 -22.36
N LEU A 17 -7.27 -20.39 -21.93
CA LEU A 17 -6.17 -20.55 -20.97
C LEU A 17 -6.24 -19.44 -19.92
N LEU A 18 -5.93 -19.78 -18.67
CA LEU A 18 -6.20 -18.94 -17.49
C LEU A 18 -5.09 -17.92 -17.16
N ALA A 19 -5.49 -16.76 -16.62
CA ALA A 19 -4.76 -15.89 -15.68
C ALA A 19 -5.81 -14.93 -15.04
N VAL A 20 -6.11 -14.96 -13.73
CA VAL A 20 -5.32 -14.51 -12.55
C VAL A 20 -5.12 -12.98 -12.52
N THR A 21 -5.66 -12.33 -11.48
CA THR A 21 -5.77 -10.87 -11.26
C THR A 21 -5.05 -10.39 -9.97
N ALA A 22 -4.79 -9.08 -9.82
CA ALA A 22 -4.23 -8.47 -8.60
C ALA A 22 -4.61 -6.97 -8.41
N GLN A 23 -4.62 -6.51 -7.15
CA GLN A 23 -5.13 -5.20 -6.66
C GLN A 23 -4.08 -4.07 -6.66
N SER A 24 -4.44 -2.85 -6.23
CA SER A 24 -3.55 -1.67 -6.25
C SER A 24 -3.74 -0.69 -5.08
N GLY A 25 -2.72 -0.61 -4.21
CA GLY A 25 -2.57 0.40 -3.14
C GLY A 25 -1.39 1.35 -3.40
N LEU A 26 -0.67 1.76 -2.34
CA LEU A 26 0.69 2.32 -2.50
C LEU A 26 1.56 1.18 -3.03
N ALA A 27 1.66 1.12 -4.35
CA ALA A 27 2.11 -0.07 -5.04
C ALA A 27 3.60 -0.31 -4.79
N GLN A 28 3.96 -1.59 -4.75
CA GLN A 28 5.35 -2.03 -4.73
C GLN A 28 6.10 -1.30 -5.87
N PRO A 29 7.18 -0.54 -5.58
CA PRO A 29 7.89 0.23 -6.59
C PRO A 29 8.20 -0.61 -7.83
N PRO A 30 8.07 -0.08 -9.06
CA PRO A 30 8.05 -0.88 -10.28
C PRO A 30 9.35 -1.67 -10.50
N ASP A 31 9.27 -2.85 -11.12
CA ASP A 31 10.48 -3.52 -11.58
C ASP A 31 11.03 -2.83 -12.83
N ILE A 32 12.32 -2.52 -12.82
CA ILE A 32 13.04 -1.98 -13.98
C ILE A 32 14.29 -2.81 -14.32
N GLY A 33 14.40 -4.03 -13.77
CA GLY A 33 15.54 -4.92 -13.97
C GLY A 33 16.83 -4.41 -13.33
N ASP A 34 16.73 -3.57 -12.30
CA ASP A 34 17.87 -3.00 -11.58
C ASP A 34 18.27 -3.79 -10.32
N GLY A 35 17.65 -4.94 -10.06
CA GLY A 35 18.08 -5.88 -9.00
C GLY A 35 17.72 -5.47 -7.57
N TRP A 36 16.87 -4.47 -7.39
CA TRP A 36 16.31 -4.17 -6.07
C TRP A 36 15.32 -5.26 -5.62
N PRO A 37 15.42 -5.78 -4.39
CA PRO A 37 14.26 -6.24 -3.65
C PRO A 37 13.27 -5.08 -3.52
N ARG A 38 11.98 -5.32 -3.80
CA ARG A 38 10.93 -4.29 -3.82
C ARG A 38 9.78 -4.78 -2.96
N SER A 39 9.14 -3.90 -2.18
CA SER A 39 7.96 -4.25 -1.37
C SER A 39 7.06 -3.03 -1.20
N VAL A 40 5.89 -3.21 -0.58
CA VAL A 40 5.08 -2.09 -0.06
C VAL A 40 5.60 -1.68 1.33
N PRO A 41 5.43 -0.41 1.76
CA PRO A 41 5.94 0.06 3.06
C PRO A 41 5.47 -0.78 4.26
N ALA A 42 4.19 -1.16 4.27
CA ALA A 42 3.57 -1.94 5.36
C ALA A 42 4.27 -3.28 5.64
N HIS A 43 4.74 -3.96 4.58
CA HIS A 43 5.47 -5.23 4.71
C HIS A 43 6.89 -5.05 5.26
N GLN A 44 7.42 -3.82 5.26
CA GLN A 44 8.71 -3.47 5.85
C GLN A 44 8.50 -2.60 7.10
N GLY A 45 7.42 -2.83 7.85
CA GLY A 45 7.13 -2.17 9.14
C GLY A 45 6.90 -0.65 9.08
N LEU A 46 6.74 -0.06 7.89
CA LEU A 46 6.41 1.35 7.73
C LEU A 46 4.91 1.53 7.54
N ASP A 47 4.34 2.49 8.26
CA ASP A 47 3.00 2.97 8.08
C ASP A 47 2.80 3.47 6.64
N ARG A 48 1.84 2.87 5.94
CA ARG A 48 1.59 3.16 4.53
C ARG A 48 1.00 4.56 4.32
N GLY A 49 0.19 5.05 5.26
CA GLY A 49 -0.36 6.40 5.24
C GLY A 49 0.74 7.43 5.50
N ALA A 50 1.53 7.27 6.56
CA ALA A 50 2.63 8.17 6.88
C ALA A 50 3.72 8.22 5.79
N VAL A 51 3.98 7.10 5.10
CA VAL A 51 4.87 7.10 3.91
C VAL A 51 4.21 7.82 2.72
N GLN A 52 2.91 7.65 2.48
CA GLN A 52 2.18 8.42 1.46
C GLN A 52 2.27 9.93 1.75
N ASP A 53 2.02 10.32 3.00
CA ASP A 53 2.15 11.68 3.53
C ASP A 53 3.51 12.33 3.23
N ILE A 54 4.60 11.56 3.31
CA ILE A 54 5.95 12.04 2.97
C ILE A 54 6.05 12.34 1.47
N LEU A 55 5.53 11.46 0.60
CA LEU A 55 5.53 11.66 -0.85
C LEU A 55 4.64 12.85 -1.25
N ASP A 56 3.48 12.97 -0.61
CA ASP A 56 2.47 13.98 -0.90
C ASP A 56 2.91 15.37 -0.42
N ARG A 57 3.54 15.49 0.76
CA ARG A 57 4.18 16.75 1.20
C ARG A 57 5.22 17.22 0.20
N VAL A 58 6.00 16.31 -0.36
CA VAL A 58 7.05 16.62 -1.35
C VAL A 58 6.47 16.98 -2.71
N GLY A 59 5.34 16.36 -3.10
CA GLY A 59 4.63 16.70 -4.34
C GLY A 59 3.81 17.99 -4.28
N SER A 60 3.24 18.33 -3.13
CA SER A 60 2.28 19.43 -2.98
C SER A 60 2.87 20.74 -2.46
N ARG A 61 3.86 20.71 -1.56
CA ARG A 61 4.27 21.92 -0.83
C ARG A 61 5.24 22.81 -1.61
N PRO A 62 5.10 24.15 -1.53
CA PRO A 62 5.98 25.11 -2.23
C PRO A 62 7.48 24.94 -1.94
N GLU A 63 7.85 24.48 -0.75
CA GLU A 63 9.24 24.20 -0.37
C GLU A 63 9.92 23.09 -1.17
N PHE A 64 9.16 22.09 -1.62
CA PHE A 64 9.67 20.93 -2.33
C PHE A 64 9.55 21.04 -3.85
N GLN A 65 9.06 22.16 -4.41
CA GLN A 65 8.92 22.39 -5.87
C GLN A 65 10.18 22.16 -6.72
N THR A 66 11.36 22.16 -6.11
CA THR A 66 12.65 21.87 -6.79
C THR A 66 13.09 20.41 -6.66
N VAL A 67 12.45 19.60 -5.81
CA VAL A 67 12.64 18.14 -5.75
C VAL A 67 12.15 17.49 -7.04
N ARG A 68 12.89 16.50 -7.51
CA ARG A 68 12.67 15.77 -8.76
C ARG A 68 12.64 14.26 -8.57
N GLY A 69 13.15 13.75 -7.44
CA GLY A 69 12.92 12.38 -7.02
C GLY A 69 13.18 12.18 -5.54
N ILE A 70 12.41 11.28 -4.93
CA ILE A 70 12.70 10.68 -3.62
C ILE A 70 12.62 9.16 -3.76
N VAL A 71 13.53 8.47 -3.05
CA VAL A 71 13.56 7.02 -2.95
C VAL A 71 13.72 6.66 -1.48
N ILE A 72 12.88 5.74 -0.97
CA ILE A 72 12.92 5.23 0.40
C ILE A 72 13.15 3.72 0.34
N VAL A 73 14.14 3.26 1.10
CA VAL A 73 14.50 1.85 1.28
C VAL A 73 14.48 1.56 2.77
N ARG A 74 13.90 0.43 3.18
CA ARG A 74 13.98 -0.10 4.55
C ARG A 74 14.30 -1.60 4.48
N HIS A 75 15.12 -2.11 5.40
CA HIS A 75 15.49 -3.53 5.46
C HIS A 75 16.06 -4.08 4.13
N GLY A 76 16.91 -3.30 3.46
CA GLY A 76 17.47 -3.67 2.15
C GLY A 76 16.46 -3.68 0.98
N THR A 77 15.23 -3.24 1.21
CA THR A 77 14.11 -3.36 0.28
C THR A 77 13.59 -1.98 -0.13
N LEU A 78 13.44 -1.75 -1.43
CA LEU A 78 12.87 -0.54 -1.99
C LEU A 78 11.35 -0.51 -1.71
N VAL A 79 10.91 0.43 -0.88
CA VAL A 79 9.53 0.50 -0.35
C VAL A 79 8.68 1.60 -0.96
N ALA A 80 9.30 2.72 -1.33
CA ALA A 80 8.60 3.84 -1.95
C ALA A 80 9.55 4.63 -2.86
N GLU A 81 9.02 5.17 -3.95
CA GLU A 81 9.69 6.18 -4.76
C GLU A 81 8.66 7.12 -5.39
N THR A 82 9.05 8.37 -5.64
CA THR A 82 8.24 9.32 -6.40
C THR A 82 9.14 10.26 -7.20
N TYR A 83 8.65 10.76 -8.33
CA TYR A 83 9.42 11.59 -9.27
C TYR A 83 8.58 12.74 -9.83
N PHE A 84 9.21 13.88 -10.04
CA PHE A 84 8.53 15.13 -10.42
C PHE A 84 9.21 15.80 -11.61
N GLY A 85 8.47 16.69 -12.29
CA GLY A 85 9.03 17.54 -13.36
C GLY A 85 9.70 16.77 -14.50
N GLY A 86 9.12 15.63 -14.89
CA GLY A 86 9.62 14.79 -15.99
C GLY A 86 10.79 13.86 -15.63
N PHE A 87 11.24 13.84 -14.38
CA PHE A 87 12.22 12.84 -13.92
C PHE A 87 11.58 11.47 -13.75
N THR A 88 12.41 10.43 -13.77
CA THR A 88 12.05 9.02 -13.63
C THR A 88 13.12 8.28 -12.84
N ASN A 89 12.83 7.06 -12.39
CA ASN A 89 13.82 6.12 -11.84
C ASN A 89 15.01 5.81 -12.78
N THR A 90 14.89 6.07 -14.09
CA THR A 90 15.96 5.94 -15.09
C THR A 90 16.72 7.22 -15.39
N THR A 91 16.32 8.38 -14.84
CA THR A 91 16.92 9.69 -15.16
C THR A 91 18.32 9.85 -14.53
N LEU A 92 19.34 10.11 -15.35
CA LEU A 92 20.70 10.38 -14.89
C LEU A 92 20.92 11.85 -14.51
N LYS A 93 21.08 12.13 -13.21
CA LYS A 93 21.35 13.47 -12.68
C LYS A 93 22.78 13.58 -12.17
N ASN A 94 23.45 14.72 -12.41
CA ASN A 94 24.72 15.04 -11.74
C ASN A 94 24.43 15.24 -10.24
N VAL A 95 24.99 14.37 -9.40
CA VAL A 95 24.73 14.35 -7.95
C VAL A 95 25.68 15.28 -7.16
N HIS A 96 26.49 16.06 -7.87
CA HIS A 96 27.43 17.03 -7.31
C HIS A 96 28.30 16.41 -6.20
N SER A 97 28.35 17.01 -5.02
CA SER A 97 29.23 16.58 -3.93
C SER A 97 28.92 15.20 -3.33
N VAL A 98 27.80 14.53 -3.67
CA VAL A 98 27.60 13.09 -3.38
C VAL A 98 28.71 12.23 -4.02
N SER A 99 29.32 12.70 -5.11
CA SER A 99 30.50 12.08 -5.75
C SER A 99 31.66 11.84 -4.78
N LYS A 100 31.80 12.70 -3.75
CA LYS A 100 32.86 12.60 -2.73
C LYS A 100 32.74 11.30 -1.94
N SER A 101 31.54 10.98 -1.46
CA SER A 101 31.29 9.75 -0.70
C SER A 101 31.57 8.49 -1.53
N VAL A 102 31.30 8.52 -2.85
CA VAL A 102 31.69 7.43 -3.78
C VAL A 102 33.21 7.36 -3.98
N THR A 103 33.90 8.50 -4.09
CA THR A 103 35.38 8.57 -4.12
C THR A 103 36.00 8.05 -2.82
N SER A 104 35.36 8.25 -1.67
CA SER A 104 35.76 7.65 -0.39
C SER A 104 35.57 6.13 -0.36
N LEU A 105 34.44 5.60 -0.83
CA LEU A 105 34.25 4.15 -0.99
C LEU A 105 35.31 3.53 -1.91
N ALA A 106 35.68 4.20 -3.00
CA ALA A 106 36.77 3.78 -3.89
C ALA A 106 38.13 3.75 -3.15
N THR A 107 38.35 4.68 -2.23
CA THR A 107 39.56 4.72 -1.40
C THR A 107 39.61 3.51 -0.46
N GLY A 108 38.48 3.12 0.14
CA GLY A 108 38.34 1.88 0.90
C GLY A 108 38.65 0.63 0.07
N VAL A 109 38.08 0.52 -1.13
CA VAL A 109 38.39 -0.55 -2.10
C VAL A 109 39.89 -0.69 -2.37
N ALA A 110 40.62 0.43 -2.45
CA ALA A 110 42.06 0.48 -2.70
C ALA A 110 42.89 0.12 -1.46
N LEU A 111 42.49 0.57 -0.26
CA LEU A 111 43.09 0.19 1.03
C LEU A 111 42.95 -1.32 1.28
N ASP A 112 41.75 -1.87 1.13
CA ASP A 112 41.45 -3.30 1.35
C ASP A 112 42.23 -4.22 0.40
N ARG A 113 42.66 -3.69 -0.75
CA ARG A 113 43.48 -4.40 -1.76
C ARG A 113 44.98 -4.17 -1.59
N GLY A 114 45.40 -3.41 -0.58
CA GLY A 114 46.80 -3.05 -0.35
C GLY A 114 47.40 -2.13 -1.42
N LEU A 115 46.57 -1.49 -2.26
CA LEU A 115 47.01 -0.53 -3.28
C LEU A 115 47.36 0.83 -2.66
N ILE A 116 46.70 1.16 -1.55
CA ILE A 116 47.05 2.25 -0.64
C ILE A 116 47.41 1.59 0.71
N PRO A 117 48.54 1.93 1.35
CA PRO A 117 48.98 1.23 2.55
C PRO A 117 48.30 1.70 3.85
N SER A 118 47.87 2.96 3.92
CA SER A 118 47.16 3.56 5.06
C SER A 118 46.62 4.95 4.68
N VAL A 119 45.60 5.44 5.38
CA VAL A 119 45.20 6.85 5.33
C VAL A 119 46.29 7.80 5.85
N ASP A 120 47.21 7.32 6.70
CA ASP A 120 48.33 8.13 7.19
C ASP A 120 49.51 8.22 6.21
N ALA A 121 49.42 7.54 5.06
CA ALA A 121 50.40 7.68 4.00
C ALA A 121 50.42 9.13 3.46
N ARG A 122 51.63 9.65 3.20
CA ARG A 122 51.80 11.02 2.71
C ARG A 122 51.34 11.13 1.27
N LEU A 123 50.74 12.25 0.90
CA LEU A 123 50.38 12.50 -0.49
C LEU A 123 51.62 12.45 -1.41
N ALA A 124 52.78 12.91 -0.93
CA ALA A 124 54.05 12.84 -1.67
C ALA A 124 54.41 11.41 -2.11
N ASP A 125 54.10 10.40 -1.28
CA ASP A 125 54.42 8.99 -1.54
C ASP A 125 53.36 8.33 -2.44
N LEU A 126 52.10 8.75 -2.33
CA LEU A 126 50.96 8.22 -3.10
C LEU A 126 50.87 8.78 -4.54
N ILE A 127 51.27 10.04 -4.73
CA ILE A 127 51.26 10.74 -6.02
C ILE A 127 52.64 11.38 -6.30
N PRO A 128 53.73 10.59 -6.42
CA PRO A 128 55.11 11.09 -6.48
C PRO A 128 55.43 11.93 -7.72
N HIS A 129 54.58 11.89 -8.75
CA HIS A 129 54.67 12.77 -9.91
C HIS A 129 54.28 14.24 -9.60
N TYR A 130 53.68 14.50 -8.43
CA TYR A 130 53.49 15.84 -7.85
C TYR A 130 54.45 16.13 -6.68
N ALA A 131 55.53 15.37 -6.52
CA ALA A 131 56.50 15.57 -5.43
C ALA A 131 57.09 17.00 -5.42
N HIS A 132 57.22 17.67 -6.58
CA HIS A 132 57.64 19.08 -6.65
C HIS A 132 56.71 20.07 -5.94
N ARG A 133 55.44 19.69 -5.68
CA ARG A 133 54.50 20.47 -4.86
C ARG A 133 54.45 20.01 -3.40
N LEU A 134 54.88 18.78 -3.13
CA LEU A 134 54.60 18.06 -1.88
C LEU A 134 55.83 17.77 -1.01
N SER A 135 57.06 17.87 -1.53
CA SER A 135 58.28 17.52 -0.78
C SER A 135 58.71 18.53 0.28
N GLU A 136 58.31 19.80 0.14
CA GLU A 136 58.69 20.88 1.06
C GLU A 136 57.71 21.04 2.23
N ALA A 137 58.22 21.53 3.36
CA ALA A 137 57.38 21.84 4.52
C ALA A 137 56.54 23.11 4.27
N PRO A 138 55.28 23.17 4.76
CA PRO A 138 54.56 22.16 5.54
C PRO A 138 53.84 21.09 4.69
N LYS A 139 53.86 21.18 3.35
CA LYS A 139 53.09 20.28 2.45
C LYS A 139 53.55 18.81 2.52
N ASN A 140 54.79 18.54 2.89
CA ASN A 140 55.30 17.17 3.12
C ASN A 140 54.70 16.44 4.33
N ARG A 141 53.84 17.12 5.10
CA ARG A 141 53.04 16.55 6.19
C ARG A 141 51.60 16.22 5.75
N LEU A 142 51.21 16.54 4.52
CA LEU A 142 49.88 16.20 3.99
C LEU A 142 49.76 14.70 3.77
N THR A 143 48.67 14.13 4.26
CA THR A 143 48.35 12.69 4.19
C THR A 143 47.01 12.50 3.52
N LEU A 144 46.71 11.27 3.13
CA LEU A 144 45.39 10.91 2.61
C LEU A 144 44.28 11.19 3.64
N ARG A 145 44.53 10.97 4.94
CA ARG A 145 43.64 11.32 6.05
C ARG A 145 43.25 12.80 6.00
N HIS A 146 44.23 13.71 5.93
CA HIS A 146 43.99 15.15 5.87
C HIS A 146 43.13 15.57 4.65
N ALA A 147 43.25 14.87 3.51
CA ALA A 147 42.40 15.10 2.35
C ALA A 147 40.97 14.58 2.56
N LEU A 148 40.83 13.38 3.14
CA LEU A 148 39.52 12.74 3.38
C LEU A 148 38.67 13.49 4.41
N THR A 149 39.31 14.06 5.44
CA THR A 149 38.65 14.85 6.50
C THR A 149 38.51 16.33 6.17
N MET A 150 38.97 16.79 5.00
CA MET A 150 39.01 18.21 4.61
C MET A 150 39.88 19.11 5.54
N THR A 151 40.90 18.53 6.17
CA THR A 151 41.77 19.24 7.14
C THR A 151 43.20 19.44 6.64
N ALA A 152 43.40 19.48 5.32
CA ALA A 152 44.71 19.75 4.72
C ALA A 152 45.26 21.16 4.97
N GLY A 153 44.43 22.10 5.45
CA GLY A 153 44.85 23.47 5.73
C GLY A 153 45.19 24.31 4.49
N LEU A 154 44.87 23.83 3.27
CA LEU A 154 45.09 24.56 2.03
C LEU A 154 44.06 25.68 1.85
N ALA A 155 44.50 26.86 1.46
CA ALA A 155 43.63 27.97 1.06
C ALA A 155 42.72 27.53 -0.10
N TRP A 156 41.40 27.52 0.11
CA TRP A 156 40.47 26.94 -0.85
C TRP A 156 39.21 27.79 -1.08
N ASN A 157 38.72 27.77 -2.32
CA ASN A 157 37.44 28.36 -2.72
C ASN A 157 36.85 27.52 -3.87
N ASP A 158 35.74 26.82 -3.64
CA ASP A 158 35.08 25.99 -4.66
C ASP A 158 34.51 26.78 -5.85
N THR A 159 34.40 28.12 -5.76
CA THR A 159 33.93 28.99 -6.86
C THR A 159 35.02 29.43 -7.84
N ASP A 160 36.29 29.13 -7.52
CA ASP A 160 37.46 29.59 -8.27
C ASP A 160 37.51 29.02 -9.70
N GLN A 161 37.30 29.90 -10.69
CA GLN A 161 37.31 29.53 -12.10
C GLN A 161 38.68 29.08 -12.61
N ALA A 162 39.78 29.47 -11.96
CA ALA A 162 41.11 29.03 -12.34
C ALA A 162 41.42 27.57 -11.93
N PHE A 163 40.63 26.97 -11.02
CA PHE A 163 40.61 25.52 -10.78
C PHE A 163 39.84 24.80 -11.89
N TRP A 164 38.60 25.19 -12.14
CA TRP A 164 37.71 24.50 -13.08
C TRP A 164 38.19 24.55 -14.53
N ASN A 165 38.93 25.61 -14.91
CA ASN A 165 39.51 25.77 -16.23
C ASN A 165 41.00 25.41 -16.31
N ASN A 166 41.55 24.69 -15.32
CA ASN A 166 42.96 24.30 -15.35
C ASN A 166 43.19 23.03 -16.20
N PRO A 167 44.18 23.00 -17.11
CA PRO A 167 44.62 21.76 -17.76
C PRO A 167 45.18 20.72 -16.79
N ASP A 168 45.72 21.15 -15.63
CA ASP A 168 46.06 20.25 -14.53
C ASP A 168 45.47 20.72 -13.19
N SER A 169 44.18 20.44 -13.02
CA SER A 169 43.42 20.75 -11.81
C SER A 169 43.98 20.13 -10.53
N VAL A 170 44.73 19.03 -10.59
CA VAL A 170 45.38 18.43 -9.41
C VAL A 170 46.61 19.24 -8.99
N ASP A 171 47.50 19.57 -9.93
CA ASP A 171 48.62 20.49 -9.65
C ASP A 171 48.10 21.84 -9.11
N TYR A 172 47.00 22.35 -9.67
CA TYR A 172 46.36 23.58 -9.18
C TYR A 172 46.01 23.50 -7.70
N VAL A 173 45.33 22.44 -7.23
CA VAL A 173 45.05 22.25 -5.78
C VAL A 173 46.34 22.26 -4.97
N LEU A 174 47.34 21.51 -5.42
CA LEU A 174 48.62 21.37 -4.73
C LEU A 174 49.49 22.63 -4.78
N THR A 175 49.19 23.61 -5.64
CA THR A 175 49.83 24.93 -5.61
C THR A 175 49.37 25.81 -4.44
N ARG A 176 48.14 25.63 -3.92
CA ARG A 176 47.56 26.50 -2.87
C ARG A 176 48.43 26.62 -1.62
N ASP A 177 48.43 27.79 -1.00
CA ASP A 177 49.16 28.04 0.23
C ASP A 177 48.53 27.29 1.40
N VAL A 178 49.36 26.89 2.38
CA VAL A 178 48.91 26.26 3.62
C VAL A 178 48.66 27.37 4.64
N VAL A 179 47.39 27.64 4.93
CA VAL A 179 46.93 28.72 5.83
C VAL A 179 46.61 28.23 7.25
N ALA A 180 46.37 26.94 7.43
CA ALA A 180 46.30 26.28 8.74
C ALA A 180 47.22 25.05 8.76
N GLN A 181 47.67 24.61 9.94
CA GLN A 181 48.46 23.37 10.03
C GLN A 181 47.60 22.17 9.59
N PRO A 182 48.15 21.17 8.88
CA PRO A 182 47.41 19.96 8.55
C PRO A 182 46.84 19.28 9.80
N GLY A 183 45.53 19.05 9.80
CA GLY A 183 44.75 18.50 10.92
C GLY A 183 44.16 19.55 11.87
N ALA A 184 44.52 20.84 11.75
CA ALA A 184 44.14 21.86 12.75
C ALA A 184 42.80 22.57 12.48
N GLU A 185 42.37 22.69 11.22
CA GLU A 185 41.14 23.39 10.82
C GLU A 185 40.44 22.65 9.67
N PHE A 186 39.12 22.79 9.57
CA PHE A 186 38.29 22.20 8.52
C PHE A 186 38.02 23.21 7.39
N PHE A 187 38.48 22.89 6.17
CA PHE A 187 38.18 23.66 4.96
C PHE A 187 37.59 22.76 3.88
N TYR A 188 36.26 22.80 3.73
CA TYR A 188 35.55 22.02 2.73
C TYR A 188 36.11 22.26 1.33
N SER A 189 36.53 21.19 0.64
CA SER A 189 37.25 21.30 -0.63
C SER A 189 36.89 20.22 -1.64
N SER A 190 36.30 20.63 -2.77
CA SER A 190 36.17 19.77 -3.95
C SER A 190 37.54 19.51 -4.61
N GLY A 191 38.52 20.39 -4.40
CA GLY A 191 39.92 20.21 -4.80
C GLY A 191 40.58 19.01 -4.13
N LEU A 192 40.55 18.93 -2.79
CA LEU A 192 41.07 17.77 -2.04
C LEU A 192 40.40 16.46 -2.47
N SER A 193 39.11 16.50 -2.80
CA SER A 193 38.38 15.34 -3.32
C SER A 193 38.90 14.88 -4.69
N HIS A 194 39.31 15.82 -5.55
CA HIS A 194 39.95 15.50 -6.83
C HIS A 194 41.38 14.96 -6.65
N VAL A 195 42.14 15.44 -5.67
CA VAL A 195 43.42 14.84 -5.26
C VAL A 195 43.24 13.38 -4.81
N ILE A 196 42.18 13.06 -4.05
CA ILE A 196 41.87 11.67 -3.64
C ILE A 196 41.53 10.79 -4.85
N ALA A 197 40.74 11.28 -5.80
CA ALA A 197 40.47 10.54 -7.04
C ALA A 197 41.77 10.28 -7.84
N GLU A 198 42.73 11.21 -7.83
CA GLU A 198 44.04 10.98 -8.46
C GLU A 198 44.92 9.99 -7.70
N VAL A 199 44.90 10.00 -6.36
CA VAL A 199 45.50 8.93 -5.54
C VAL A 199 44.93 7.56 -5.94
N ASN A 200 43.60 7.45 -6.08
CA ASN A 200 42.94 6.21 -6.50
C ASN A 200 43.30 5.82 -7.95
N ASN A 201 43.40 6.78 -8.88
CA ASN A 201 43.86 6.53 -10.25
C ASN A 201 45.26 5.90 -10.26
N ARG A 202 46.21 6.49 -9.53
CA ARG A 202 47.61 6.04 -9.51
C ARG A 202 47.79 4.71 -8.77
N ALA A 203 47.13 4.53 -7.64
CA ALA A 203 47.17 3.28 -6.88
C ALA A 203 46.57 2.10 -7.66
N SER A 204 45.53 2.34 -8.49
CA SER A 204 44.84 1.29 -9.23
C SER A 204 45.29 1.07 -10.68
N GLY A 205 46.08 2.00 -11.24
CA GLY A 205 46.44 2.02 -12.66
C GLY A 205 45.26 2.18 -13.62
N GLN A 206 44.08 2.57 -13.12
CA GLN A 206 42.82 2.69 -13.87
C GLN A 206 42.29 4.12 -13.78
N THR A 207 41.40 4.51 -14.70
CA THR A 207 40.66 5.78 -14.53
C THR A 207 39.64 5.63 -13.40
N HIS A 208 39.33 6.71 -12.67
CA HIS A 208 38.47 6.67 -11.49
C HIS A 208 37.12 5.98 -11.76
N LEU A 209 36.44 6.35 -12.86
CA LEU A 209 35.20 5.69 -13.28
C LEU A 209 35.41 4.20 -13.61
N ALA A 210 36.52 3.80 -14.24
CA ALA A 210 36.77 2.38 -14.52
C ALA A 210 37.02 1.57 -13.24
N PHE A 211 37.78 2.13 -12.29
CA PHE A 211 38.05 1.51 -10.99
C PHE A 211 36.78 1.39 -10.14
N VAL A 212 36.02 2.48 -9.99
CA VAL A 212 34.71 2.50 -9.31
C VAL A 212 33.72 1.58 -10.02
N ARG A 213 33.69 1.56 -11.35
CA ARG A 213 32.78 0.69 -12.10
C ARG A 213 33.05 -0.78 -11.81
N ARG A 214 34.29 -1.22 -11.97
CA ARG A 214 34.69 -2.62 -11.80
C ARG A 214 34.54 -3.16 -10.36
N HIS A 215 34.74 -2.31 -9.36
CA HIS A 215 34.85 -2.76 -7.97
C HIS A 215 33.70 -2.35 -7.06
N LEU A 216 32.86 -1.40 -7.47
CA LEU A 216 31.65 -0.99 -6.75
C LEU A 216 30.42 -1.09 -7.65
N PHE A 217 30.37 -0.33 -8.75
CA PHE A 217 29.11 -0.18 -9.49
C PHE A 217 28.63 -1.45 -10.21
N GLU A 218 29.51 -2.23 -10.86
CA GLU A 218 29.14 -3.50 -11.49
C GLU A 218 28.62 -4.51 -10.45
N PRO A 219 29.31 -4.78 -9.32
CA PRO A 219 28.75 -5.57 -8.22
C PRO A 219 27.42 -5.06 -7.63
N LEU A 220 27.19 -3.74 -7.62
CA LEU A 220 25.94 -3.12 -7.15
C LEU A 220 24.84 -3.09 -8.23
N GLY A 221 25.08 -3.55 -9.46
CA GLY A 221 24.11 -3.42 -10.57
C GLY A 221 23.84 -1.98 -11.03
N ILE A 222 24.86 -1.11 -10.94
CA ILE A 222 24.85 0.30 -11.34
C ILE A 222 25.56 0.42 -12.70
N HIS A 223 24.83 0.22 -13.80
CA HIS A 223 25.45 0.15 -15.14
C HIS A 223 25.45 1.49 -15.90
N SER A 224 24.46 2.35 -15.65
CA SER A 224 24.25 3.60 -16.40
C SER A 224 25.10 4.78 -15.93
N ALA A 225 25.95 4.60 -14.92
CA ALA A 225 26.74 5.68 -14.33
C ALA A 225 27.74 6.28 -15.33
N THR A 226 27.69 7.61 -15.51
CA THR A 226 28.71 8.39 -16.20
C THR A 226 29.39 9.34 -15.21
N TRP A 227 30.57 9.84 -15.57
CA TRP A 227 31.31 10.77 -14.73
C TRP A 227 31.95 11.83 -15.63
N ASP A 228 31.74 13.10 -15.30
CA ASP A 228 32.30 14.22 -16.08
C ASP A 228 33.84 14.31 -15.88
N PRO A 229 34.64 14.47 -16.96
CA PRO A 229 36.08 14.66 -16.87
C PRO A 229 36.50 16.13 -16.63
N ASP A 230 37.73 16.30 -16.14
CA ASP A 230 38.49 17.56 -16.18
C ASP A 230 39.11 17.78 -17.58
N LEU A 231 39.81 18.91 -17.77
CA LEU A 231 40.44 19.25 -19.05
C LEU A 231 41.63 18.33 -19.44
N SER A 232 42.11 17.48 -18.53
CA SER A 232 43.13 16.46 -18.81
C SER A 232 42.54 15.08 -19.17
N GLY A 233 41.23 14.90 -18.99
CA GLY A 233 40.54 13.62 -19.14
C GLY A 233 40.43 12.76 -17.87
N ARG A 234 40.84 13.29 -16.69
CA ARG A 234 40.62 12.62 -15.39
C ARG A 234 39.23 12.96 -14.87
N HIS A 235 38.53 12.00 -14.28
CA HIS A 235 37.21 12.26 -13.69
C HIS A 235 37.31 13.12 -12.42
N TRP A 236 36.36 14.04 -12.24
CA TRP A 236 36.32 14.92 -11.06
C TRP A 236 36.05 14.15 -9.77
N GLY A 237 36.93 14.21 -8.77
CA GLY A 237 36.73 13.42 -7.54
C GLY A 237 35.62 13.93 -6.63
N GLY A 238 35.27 15.23 -6.72
CA GLY A 238 34.32 15.89 -5.83
C GLY A 238 33.00 16.33 -6.45
N THR A 239 32.77 16.06 -7.74
CA THR A 239 31.55 16.39 -8.50
C THR A 239 31.51 15.53 -9.77
N GLY A 240 30.51 15.71 -10.64
CA GLY A 240 30.54 15.15 -12.00
C GLY A 240 30.00 13.73 -12.14
N LEU A 241 29.81 12.99 -11.05
CA LEU A 241 29.12 11.70 -11.10
C LEU A 241 27.66 11.92 -11.50
N ARG A 242 27.20 11.19 -12.52
CA ARG A 242 25.80 11.15 -12.94
C ARG A 242 25.24 9.74 -12.77
N ILE A 243 24.23 9.61 -11.92
CA ILE A 243 23.60 8.32 -11.55
C ILE A 243 22.09 8.47 -11.44
N ARG A 244 21.39 7.32 -11.37
CA ARG A 244 19.94 7.25 -11.16
C ARG A 244 19.57 7.43 -9.68
N PRO A 245 18.33 7.87 -9.37
CA PRO A 245 17.81 7.91 -8.00
C PRO A 245 17.96 6.58 -7.24
N ARG A 246 17.62 5.46 -7.88
CA ARG A 246 17.77 4.12 -7.29
C ARG A 246 19.23 3.69 -7.14
N ASP A 247 20.14 4.18 -7.98
CA ASP A 247 21.59 3.92 -7.83
C ASP A 247 22.19 4.70 -6.65
N MET A 248 21.68 5.92 -6.37
CA MET A 248 22.00 6.64 -5.13
C MET A 248 21.55 5.84 -3.90
N ALA A 249 20.34 5.26 -3.94
CA ALA A 249 19.83 4.46 -2.83
C ALA A 249 20.70 3.21 -2.59
N LYS A 250 21.23 2.59 -3.66
CA LYS A 250 22.16 1.44 -3.55
C LYS A 250 23.46 1.81 -2.85
N ILE A 251 24.01 2.99 -3.14
CA ILE A 251 25.22 3.49 -2.46
C ILE A 251 24.96 3.69 -0.95
N GLY A 252 23.79 4.23 -0.59
CA GLY A 252 23.37 4.33 0.82
C GLY A 252 23.17 2.96 1.48
N GLN A 253 22.47 2.05 0.82
CA GLN A 253 22.16 0.72 1.35
C GLN A 253 23.39 -0.20 1.43
N PHE A 254 24.39 0.03 0.57
CA PHE A 254 25.70 -0.62 0.65
C PHE A 254 26.52 -0.12 1.85
N ALA A 255 26.48 1.18 2.15
CA ALA A 255 27.09 1.74 3.35
C ALA A 255 26.36 1.27 4.63
N LEU A 256 25.02 1.20 4.59
CA LEU A 256 24.19 0.69 5.68
C LEU A 256 24.50 -0.78 6.01
N GLN A 257 24.68 -1.62 4.99
CA GLN A 257 25.15 -3.01 5.12
C GLN A 257 26.67 -3.14 5.39
N GLU A 258 27.31 -2.08 5.90
CA GLU A 258 28.72 -2.07 6.29
C GLU A 258 29.68 -2.53 5.17
N GLY A 259 29.37 -2.28 3.90
CA GLY A 259 30.22 -2.67 2.76
C GLY A 259 29.96 -4.10 2.24
N LEU A 260 28.88 -4.74 2.68
CA LEU A 260 28.35 -5.99 2.15
C LEU A 260 27.31 -5.71 1.04
N TRP A 261 27.33 -6.49 -0.03
CA TRP A 261 26.26 -6.56 -1.03
C TRP A 261 26.10 -8.01 -1.50
N GLU A 262 24.87 -8.55 -1.49
CA GLU A 262 24.57 -9.94 -1.92
C GLU A 262 25.52 -10.99 -1.29
N GLY A 263 25.80 -10.85 0.02
CA GLY A 263 26.72 -11.73 0.75
C GLY A 263 28.21 -11.54 0.43
N ARG A 264 28.57 -10.67 -0.52
CA ARG A 264 29.94 -10.33 -0.89
C ARG A 264 30.38 -9.01 -0.24
N ARG A 265 31.45 -9.05 0.54
CA ARG A 265 32.10 -7.84 1.05
C ARG A 265 32.94 -7.19 -0.05
N LEU A 266 32.58 -5.98 -0.46
CA LEU A 266 33.29 -5.21 -1.50
C LEU A 266 34.26 -4.20 -0.88
N VAL A 267 33.89 -3.70 0.30
CA VAL A 267 34.64 -2.77 1.17
C VAL A 267 34.58 -3.30 2.61
N SER A 268 35.66 -3.16 3.37
CA SER A 268 35.75 -3.61 4.77
C SER A 268 34.73 -2.92 5.68
N ARG A 269 34.25 -3.66 6.70
CA ARG A 269 33.37 -3.12 7.74
C ARG A 269 34.08 -1.98 8.46
N GLU A 270 35.37 -2.20 8.69
CA GLU A 270 36.33 -1.30 9.31
C GLU A 270 36.41 0.02 8.55
N TRP A 271 36.56 0.00 7.21
CA TRP A 271 36.55 1.23 6.41
C TRP A 271 35.21 1.96 6.48
N ILE A 272 34.08 1.24 6.36
CA ILE A 272 32.77 1.89 6.44
C ILE A 272 32.61 2.58 7.79
N ALA A 273 32.80 1.85 8.89
CA ALA A 273 32.72 2.39 10.25
C ALA A 273 33.70 3.56 10.48
N GLU A 274 34.92 3.51 9.95
CA GLU A 274 35.83 4.65 10.03
C GLU A 274 35.34 5.86 9.24
N SER A 275 34.90 5.63 8.00
CA SER A 275 34.49 6.67 7.06
C SER A 275 33.20 7.39 7.45
N THR A 276 32.30 6.72 8.18
CA THR A 276 31.02 7.25 8.68
C THR A 276 31.02 7.59 10.17
N SER A 277 32.19 7.56 10.82
CA SER A 277 32.39 8.14 12.17
C SER A 277 32.80 9.62 12.09
N ASN A 278 32.61 10.36 13.18
CA ASN A 278 33.16 11.72 13.30
C ASN A 278 34.70 11.68 13.40
N ARG A 279 35.38 12.31 12.45
CA ARG A 279 36.86 12.39 12.34
C ARG A 279 37.37 13.83 12.46
N THR A 280 36.48 14.81 12.53
CA THR A 280 36.76 16.24 12.81
C THR A 280 36.49 16.62 14.27
N GLY A 281 35.86 15.74 15.07
CA GLY A 281 35.62 15.97 16.49
C GLY A 281 36.90 16.38 17.26
N GLY A 282 36.82 17.50 17.97
CA GLY A 282 37.95 18.13 18.66
C GLY A 282 38.63 19.26 17.88
N ILE A 283 38.29 19.46 16.60
CA ILE A 283 38.62 20.68 15.85
C ILE A 283 37.55 21.74 16.17
N ALA A 284 37.98 22.94 16.55
CA ALA A 284 37.07 24.05 16.86
C ALA A 284 36.24 24.44 15.63
N ASP A 285 34.94 24.70 15.85
CA ASP A 285 33.95 25.12 14.85
C ASP A 285 33.81 24.22 13.60
N ALA A 286 34.44 23.05 13.58
CA ALA A 286 34.31 22.09 12.50
C ALA A 286 32.96 21.35 12.58
N PRO A 287 32.27 21.15 11.44
CA PRO A 287 31.11 20.27 11.40
C PRO A 287 31.52 18.81 11.61
N ASP A 288 30.63 17.99 12.18
CA ASP A 288 30.88 16.56 12.33
C ASP A 288 31.01 15.89 10.95
N TYR A 289 32.22 15.41 10.65
CA TYR A 289 32.59 14.95 9.31
C TYR A 289 33.51 13.73 9.40
N GLY A 290 33.23 12.72 8.58
CA GLY A 290 34.04 11.50 8.46
C GLY A 290 35.00 11.56 7.28
N TYR A 291 35.26 10.41 6.65
CA TYR A 291 36.00 10.37 5.38
C TYR A 291 35.03 10.62 4.22
N GLN A 292 34.80 11.90 3.94
CA GLN A 292 33.86 12.38 2.91
C GLN A 292 32.38 12.02 3.12
N TRP A 293 31.97 11.84 4.39
CA TRP A 293 30.57 11.72 4.82
C TRP A 293 30.27 12.78 5.87
N TRP A 294 29.09 13.40 5.81
CA TRP A 294 28.60 14.28 6.86
C TRP A 294 27.94 13.45 7.96
N ILE A 295 28.31 13.68 9.22
CA ILE A 295 27.82 12.89 10.35
C ILE A 295 26.66 13.62 11.04
N ARG A 296 25.73 12.87 11.63
CA ARG A 296 24.52 13.39 12.26
C ARG A 296 24.21 12.67 13.59
N PRO A 297 23.36 13.25 14.45
CA PRO A 297 22.92 12.60 15.69
C PRO A 297 22.31 11.21 15.44
N ARG A 298 22.39 10.35 16.47
CA ARG A 298 21.96 8.93 16.45
C ARG A 298 22.72 8.03 15.46
N GLY A 299 23.98 8.37 15.16
CA GLY A 299 24.82 7.57 14.26
C GLY A 299 24.41 7.66 12.78
N ARG A 300 23.48 8.55 12.44
CA ARG A 300 23.08 8.84 11.07
C ARG A 300 24.23 9.51 10.31
N TYR A 301 24.28 9.30 9.00
CA TYR A 301 25.25 9.97 8.14
C TYR A 301 24.67 10.23 6.74
N LEU A 302 25.23 11.20 6.04
CA LEU A 302 24.74 11.60 4.73
C LEU A 302 25.84 12.02 3.74
N ALA A 303 25.58 11.72 2.47
CA ALA A 303 26.23 12.35 1.33
C ALA A 303 25.38 13.54 0.90
N HIS A 304 25.97 14.73 0.77
CA HIS A 304 25.29 15.96 0.37
C HIS A 304 25.93 16.54 -0.89
N GLY A 305 25.10 16.79 -1.89
CA GLY A 305 25.41 17.45 -3.15
C GLY A 305 24.70 18.80 -3.28
N TYR A 306 25.40 19.73 -3.94
CA TYR A 306 24.94 21.10 -4.21
C TYR A 306 23.49 21.16 -4.72
N ASN A 307 22.74 22.17 -4.26
CA ASN A 307 21.30 22.36 -4.48
C ASN A 307 20.36 21.28 -3.94
N GLY A 308 20.83 20.34 -3.11
CA GLY A 308 19.97 19.42 -2.36
C GLY A 308 19.89 18.00 -2.92
N GLN A 309 20.99 17.50 -3.49
CA GLN A 309 21.14 16.07 -3.78
C GLN A 309 21.56 15.37 -2.48
N TYR A 310 20.84 14.34 -2.03
CA TYR A 310 21.16 13.67 -0.77
C TYR A 310 21.08 12.14 -0.86
N ILE A 311 21.98 11.49 -0.13
CA ILE A 311 21.82 10.12 0.36
C ILE A 311 21.89 10.23 1.87
N GLY A 312 20.79 9.95 2.57
CA GLY A 312 20.72 9.87 4.03
C GLY A 312 20.61 8.41 4.46
N VAL A 313 21.40 8.03 5.46
CA VAL A 313 21.40 6.67 6.02
C VAL A 313 21.13 6.78 7.52
N ASP A 314 20.15 6.01 7.99
CA ASP A 314 19.79 5.87 9.40
C ASP A 314 19.98 4.41 9.85
N PRO A 315 21.15 4.07 10.45
CA PRO A 315 21.45 2.70 10.85
C PRO A 315 20.57 2.13 11.95
N GLU A 316 20.02 2.97 12.83
CA GLU A 316 19.15 2.51 13.93
C GLU A 316 17.73 2.24 13.43
N ALA A 317 17.28 2.93 12.39
CA ALA A 317 16.00 2.70 11.72
C ALA A 317 16.05 1.62 10.61
N ASP A 318 17.27 1.25 10.17
CA ASP A 318 17.59 0.51 8.95
C ASP A 318 16.89 1.09 7.70
N VAL A 319 16.99 2.42 7.58
CA VAL A 319 16.39 3.22 6.49
C VAL A 319 17.46 3.94 5.68
N VAL A 320 17.29 3.93 4.36
CA VAL A 320 17.99 4.84 3.43
C VAL A 320 16.96 5.69 2.72
N MET A 321 17.15 7.00 2.76
CA MET A 321 16.39 7.95 1.95
C MET A 321 17.33 8.63 0.95
N THR A 322 16.88 8.84 -0.27
CA THR A 322 17.55 9.74 -1.21
C THR A 322 16.62 10.85 -1.67
N MET A 323 17.21 12.00 -1.98
CA MET A 323 16.51 13.12 -2.60
C MET A 323 17.36 13.66 -3.75
N ILE A 324 16.72 13.88 -4.89
CA ILE A 324 17.30 14.55 -6.06
C ILE A 324 16.51 15.82 -6.32
N THR A 325 17.20 16.92 -6.59
CA THR A 325 16.60 18.22 -6.94
C THR A 325 17.03 18.69 -8.33
N LEU A 326 16.31 19.68 -8.86
CA LEU A 326 16.67 20.41 -10.06
C LEU A 326 17.86 21.33 -9.77
N SER A 327 18.91 21.25 -10.58
CA SER A 327 20.21 21.90 -10.29
C SER A 327 20.36 23.30 -10.86
N GLU A 328 19.35 23.83 -11.57
CA GLU A 328 19.31 25.24 -11.93
C GLU A 328 19.27 26.09 -10.65
N ARG A 329 19.66 27.38 -10.74
CA ARG A 329 19.88 28.23 -9.55
C ARG A 329 18.60 28.38 -8.72
N SER A 330 18.40 27.48 -7.76
CA SER A 330 17.38 27.64 -6.73
C SER A 330 17.66 28.92 -5.96
N PRO A 331 16.66 29.79 -5.73
CA PRO A 331 16.83 31.01 -4.94
C PRO A 331 16.96 30.72 -3.43
N ARG A 332 16.86 29.45 -3.00
CA ARG A 332 16.88 29.05 -1.58
C ARG A 332 18.30 28.70 -1.10
N PRO A 333 18.68 29.07 0.13
CA PRO A 333 19.95 28.64 0.74
C PRO A 333 20.08 27.11 0.84
N GLN A 334 21.32 26.60 0.78
CA GLN A 334 21.58 25.15 0.91
C GLN A 334 21.17 24.59 2.27
N GLU A 335 21.31 25.38 3.34
CA GLU A 335 20.94 25.00 4.70
C GLU A 335 19.44 24.69 4.82
N THR A 336 18.61 25.40 4.05
CA THR A 336 17.16 25.19 3.97
C THR A 336 16.80 23.84 3.34
N PHE A 337 17.52 23.41 2.30
CA PHE A 337 17.34 22.07 1.74
C PHE A 337 17.77 20.96 2.68
N ARG A 338 18.80 21.21 3.50
CA ARG A 338 19.27 20.26 4.50
C ARG A 338 18.22 20.06 5.59
N SER A 339 17.66 21.14 6.14
CA SER A 339 16.61 21.02 7.18
C SER A 339 15.38 20.27 6.67
N TYR A 340 14.96 20.51 5.42
CA TYR A 340 13.85 19.75 4.84
C TYR A 340 14.17 18.26 4.64
N PHE A 341 15.39 17.92 4.23
CA PHE A 341 15.79 16.52 4.08
C PHE A 341 15.92 15.79 5.43
N GLU A 342 16.34 16.52 6.48
CA GLU A 342 16.40 16.01 7.85
C GLU A 342 14.98 15.82 8.43
N GLU A 343 14.03 16.73 8.15
CA GLU A 343 12.60 16.58 8.46
C GLU A 343 11.99 15.33 7.79
N LEU A 344 12.22 15.11 6.49
CA LEU A 344 11.70 13.94 5.77
C LEU A 344 12.27 12.62 6.31
N GLN A 345 13.54 12.59 6.73
CA GLN A 345 14.11 11.42 7.42
C GLN A 345 13.48 11.18 8.79
N ASP A 346 13.26 12.24 9.58
CA ASP A 346 12.62 12.12 10.89
C ASP A 346 11.15 11.65 10.74
N LEU A 347 10.43 12.09 9.70
CA LEU A 347 9.10 11.56 9.34
C LEU A 347 9.16 10.09 8.90
N ALA A 348 10.13 9.69 8.06
CA ALA A 348 10.26 8.29 7.64
C ALA A 348 10.61 7.35 8.80
N ARG A 349 11.34 7.84 9.81
CA ARG A 349 11.55 7.12 11.08
C ARG A 349 10.27 7.09 11.93
N ALA A 350 9.53 8.19 12.03
CA ALA A 350 8.27 8.26 12.76
C ALA A 350 7.17 7.37 12.14
N ALA A 351 7.25 7.11 10.83
CA ALA A 351 6.40 6.17 10.12
C ALA A 351 6.66 4.69 10.49
N ILE A 352 7.70 4.35 11.25
CA ILE A 352 7.94 2.95 11.66
C ILE A 352 6.86 2.55 12.68
N ARG A 353 5.98 1.63 12.30
CA ARG A 353 4.97 1.06 13.21
C ARG A 353 5.67 0.21 14.28
N PRO A 354 5.20 0.20 15.54
CA PRO A 354 5.68 -0.76 16.54
C PRO A 354 5.39 -2.19 16.05
N GLU A 355 6.43 -2.93 15.69
CA GLU A 355 6.25 -4.23 15.07
C GLU A 355 5.68 -5.24 16.09
N ARG A 356 4.62 -5.96 15.70
CA ARG A 356 4.02 -7.05 16.49
C ARG A 356 4.61 -8.39 16.04
N ARG A 357 4.75 -9.34 16.97
CA ARG A 357 5.33 -10.67 16.70
C ARG A 357 4.45 -11.61 15.87
N GLY A 358 3.18 -11.25 15.74
CA GLY A 358 2.14 -12.05 15.08
C GLY A 358 1.61 -13.19 15.94
N ARG A 359 0.53 -13.80 15.45
CA ARG A 359 -0.11 -15.02 15.94
C ARG A 359 -0.04 -16.07 14.82
N TRP A 360 0.03 -17.34 15.17
CA TRP A 360 -0.15 -18.42 14.20
C TRP A 360 -1.60 -18.91 14.13
N THR A 361 -2.09 -19.08 12.91
CA THR A 361 -3.31 -19.82 12.58
C THR A 361 -2.95 -21.06 11.77
N ALA A 362 -3.82 -22.07 11.78
CA ALA A 362 -3.60 -23.33 11.08
C ALA A 362 -4.91 -23.80 10.43
N ALA A 363 -4.84 -24.19 9.15
CA ALA A 363 -5.98 -24.74 8.42
C ALA A 363 -5.59 -26.07 7.76
N ALA A 364 -6.48 -27.06 7.80
CA ALA A 364 -6.27 -28.37 7.18
C ALA A 364 -7.08 -28.48 5.87
N SER A 365 -6.45 -28.99 4.82
CA SER A 365 -7.08 -29.31 3.53
C SER A 365 -6.60 -30.67 3.00
N SER A 366 -7.41 -31.37 2.22
CA SER A 366 -6.99 -32.59 1.51
C SER A 366 -6.46 -32.27 0.12
N ALA A 367 -5.32 -32.86 -0.24
CA ALA A 367 -4.90 -32.99 -1.63
C ALA A 367 -5.21 -34.40 -2.14
N THR A 368 -6.24 -34.54 -2.98
CA THR A 368 -6.58 -35.78 -3.67
C THR A 368 -6.07 -35.74 -5.11
N GLY A 369 -5.17 -36.66 -5.47
CA GLY A 369 -4.62 -36.76 -6.81
C GLY A 369 -3.79 -38.01 -7.05
N GLY A 370 -4.22 -38.84 -8.00
CA GLY A 370 -3.35 -39.80 -8.68
C GLY A 370 -2.90 -41.05 -7.91
N GLY A 371 -3.83 -41.87 -7.40
CA GLY A 371 -3.57 -43.29 -7.09
C GLY A 371 -2.71 -43.63 -5.87
N ASP A 372 -2.12 -42.64 -5.20
CA ASP A 372 -1.52 -42.75 -3.87
C ASP A 372 -2.60 -42.48 -2.79
N PRO A 373 -2.52 -43.02 -1.56
CA PRO A 373 -3.42 -42.59 -0.48
C PRO A 373 -3.22 -41.10 -0.26
N GLY A 374 -4.32 -40.35 -0.14
CA GLY A 374 -4.29 -38.88 -0.08
C GLY A 374 -3.38 -38.32 1.02
N ALA A 375 -3.05 -37.04 0.93
CA ALA A 375 -2.33 -36.36 1.99
C ALA A 375 -3.15 -35.19 2.54
N ILE A 376 -3.09 -35.01 3.85
CA ILE A 376 -3.57 -33.80 4.51
C ILE A 376 -2.45 -32.77 4.40
N THR A 377 -2.79 -31.59 3.91
CA THR A 377 -1.93 -30.41 3.93
C THR A 377 -2.44 -29.50 5.04
N ILE A 378 -1.58 -29.23 6.01
CA ILE A 378 -1.83 -28.26 7.08
C ILE A 378 -1.07 -27.00 6.70
N GLU A 379 -1.78 -25.92 6.40
CA GLU A 379 -1.19 -24.62 6.14
C GLU A 379 -1.12 -23.83 7.45
N ILE A 380 0.09 -23.42 7.84
CA ILE A 380 0.34 -22.53 8.97
C ILE A 380 0.56 -21.12 8.42
N ARG A 381 -0.23 -20.16 8.90
CA ARG A 381 -0.08 -18.73 8.57
C ARG A 381 0.42 -17.96 9.78
N ARG A 382 1.18 -16.90 9.53
CA ARG A 382 1.62 -15.94 10.54
C ARG A 382 0.89 -14.63 10.28
N GLU A 383 -0.05 -14.31 11.15
CA GLU A 383 -1.02 -13.22 10.98
C GLU A 383 -0.81 -12.14 12.05
N GLY A 384 -1.12 -10.88 11.73
CA GLY A 384 -1.02 -9.77 12.69
C GLY A 384 0.41 -9.35 13.09
N GLY A 385 1.45 -9.83 12.39
CA GLY A 385 2.82 -9.33 12.53
C GLY A 385 3.93 -10.33 12.20
N SER A 386 5.13 -9.83 11.91
CA SER A 386 6.32 -10.63 11.53
C SER A 386 7.58 -10.32 12.35
N ASP A 387 7.46 -9.58 13.47
CA ASP A 387 8.62 -9.24 14.32
C ASP A 387 9.26 -10.47 14.97
N GLY A 388 10.59 -10.46 15.01
CA GLY A 388 11.44 -11.53 15.50
C GLY A 388 11.46 -12.76 14.57
N ALA A 389 12.61 -13.42 14.55
CA ALA A 389 12.70 -14.79 14.07
C ALA A 389 11.81 -15.67 14.95
N ALA A 390 11.00 -16.50 14.30
CA ALA A 390 9.96 -17.30 14.94
C ALA A 390 10.12 -18.77 14.56
N THR A 391 9.94 -19.65 15.54
CA THR A 391 10.26 -21.08 15.42
C THR A 391 9.14 -21.93 15.99
N LEU A 392 8.62 -22.84 15.17
CA LEU A 392 7.51 -23.73 15.47
C LEU A 392 7.92 -25.19 15.30
N ALA A 393 8.10 -25.91 16.40
CA ALA A 393 8.24 -27.37 16.38
C ALA A 393 6.85 -28.01 16.40
N TYR A 394 6.61 -29.00 15.53
CA TYR A 394 5.32 -29.67 15.39
C TYR A 394 5.46 -31.20 15.39
N ARG A 395 4.37 -31.89 15.76
CA ARG A 395 4.24 -33.35 15.74
C ARG A 395 2.79 -33.77 15.48
N THR A 396 2.57 -34.81 14.67
CA THR A 396 1.31 -35.56 14.67
C THR A 396 1.29 -36.63 15.77
N ARG A 397 0.20 -36.70 16.54
CA ARG A 397 -0.08 -37.75 17.53
C ARG A 397 -1.34 -38.54 17.18
N ASN A 398 -1.43 -39.74 17.75
CA ASN A 398 -2.58 -40.62 17.59
C ASN A 398 -3.85 -40.03 18.22
N GLY A 399 -4.93 -39.91 17.44
CA GLY A 399 -6.29 -39.86 17.95
C GLY A 399 -6.91 -41.26 17.88
N SER A 400 -8.12 -41.35 17.33
CA SER A 400 -8.71 -42.60 16.84
C SER A 400 -8.00 -43.14 15.59
N ALA A 401 -7.46 -42.25 14.75
CA ALA A 401 -6.45 -42.58 13.76
C ALA A 401 -5.09 -42.85 14.44
N ARG A 402 -4.38 -43.87 13.98
CA ARG A 402 -3.11 -44.35 14.54
C ARG A 402 -1.98 -44.22 13.51
N ALA A 403 -0.88 -43.60 13.91
CA ALA A 403 0.36 -43.54 13.16
C ALA A 403 0.83 -44.95 12.76
N GLY A 404 1.31 -45.10 11.53
CA GLY A 404 1.71 -46.38 10.95
C GLY A 404 0.56 -47.29 10.51
N ARG A 405 -0.71 -46.96 10.82
CA ARG A 405 -1.90 -47.67 10.35
C ARG A 405 -2.77 -46.81 9.42
N ASP A 406 -3.13 -45.62 9.86
CA ASP A 406 -4.03 -44.69 9.16
C ASP A 406 -3.26 -43.51 8.53
N PHE A 407 -2.15 -43.06 9.13
CA PHE A 407 -1.28 -42.01 8.59
C PHE A 407 0.21 -42.29 8.86
N ARG A 408 1.11 -41.72 8.06
CA ARG A 408 2.54 -41.66 8.36
C ARG A 408 2.78 -40.49 9.33
N PRO A 409 3.38 -40.71 10.52
CA PRO A 409 3.63 -39.62 11.45
C PRO A 409 4.57 -38.57 10.83
N ALA A 410 4.28 -37.30 11.10
CA ALA A 410 5.03 -36.15 10.66
C ALA A 410 5.47 -35.34 11.88
N GLU A 411 6.75 -34.97 11.92
CA GLU A 411 7.35 -34.13 12.94
C GLU A 411 8.42 -33.26 12.29
N GLY A 412 8.67 -32.07 12.83
CA GLY A 412 9.64 -31.15 12.27
C GLY A 412 9.62 -29.78 12.93
N GLU A 413 10.41 -28.88 12.37
CA GLU A 413 10.56 -27.50 12.84
C GLU A 413 10.42 -26.55 11.66
N ILE A 414 9.57 -25.54 11.80
CA ILE A 414 9.36 -24.48 10.83
C ILE A 414 9.99 -23.21 11.39
N ARG A 415 10.69 -22.47 10.52
CA ARG A 415 11.28 -21.18 10.84
C ARG A 415 10.75 -20.10 9.90
N TRP A 416 10.46 -18.96 10.50
CA TRP A 416 10.31 -17.66 9.84
C TRP A 416 11.44 -16.79 10.37
N GLU A 417 12.15 -16.10 9.48
CA GLU A 417 13.06 -15.04 9.90
C GLU A 417 12.24 -13.80 10.31
N HIS A 418 12.89 -12.82 10.94
CA HIS A 418 12.28 -11.50 11.15
C HIS A 418 11.82 -10.93 9.80
N GLY A 419 10.59 -10.41 9.75
CA GLY A 419 9.96 -9.91 8.52
C GLY A 419 9.27 -10.98 7.65
N ASP A 420 9.51 -12.28 7.87
CA ASP A 420 8.82 -13.34 7.11
C ASP A 420 7.47 -13.70 7.75
N ALA A 421 6.41 -13.55 6.97
CA ALA A 421 5.03 -13.95 7.27
C ALA A 421 4.48 -15.03 6.32
N SER A 422 5.30 -15.52 5.37
CA SER A 422 4.84 -16.38 4.28
C SER A 422 4.28 -17.70 4.82
N PRO A 423 3.15 -18.21 4.28
CA PRO A 423 2.54 -19.44 4.76
C PRO A 423 3.49 -20.63 4.63
N ARG A 424 3.31 -21.63 5.51
CA ARG A 424 4.15 -22.83 5.56
C ARG A 424 3.27 -24.07 5.59
N SER A 425 3.47 -24.95 4.62
CA SER A 425 2.65 -26.16 4.45
C SER A 425 3.33 -27.39 5.03
N ILE A 426 2.58 -28.18 5.81
CA ILE A 426 3.00 -29.43 6.43
C ILE A 426 2.18 -30.54 5.81
N ARG A 427 2.85 -31.57 5.28
CA ARG A 427 2.18 -32.69 4.60
C ARG A 427 2.15 -33.90 5.53
N VAL A 428 0.95 -34.38 5.85
CA VAL A 428 0.71 -35.62 6.61
C VAL A 428 0.17 -36.68 5.64
N PRO A 429 0.99 -37.65 5.18
CA PRO A 429 0.55 -38.68 4.25
C PRO A 429 -0.41 -39.67 4.94
N LEU A 430 -1.55 -39.96 4.32
CA LEU A 430 -2.42 -41.05 4.78
C LEU A 430 -1.87 -42.41 4.33
N LEU A 431 -2.44 -43.48 4.89
CA LEU A 431 -2.11 -44.86 4.55
C LEU A 431 -3.34 -45.57 3.95
N PRO A 432 -3.17 -46.60 3.11
CA PRO A 432 -4.27 -47.22 2.34
C PRO A 432 -5.44 -47.76 3.20
N ASN A 433 -5.21 -48.00 4.49
CA ASN A 433 -6.21 -48.57 5.40
C ASN A 433 -7.09 -47.50 6.07
N ALA A 434 -6.86 -46.21 5.84
CA ALA A 434 -7.65 -45.12 6.42
C ALA A 434 -9.09 -45.04 5.89
N THR A 435 -9.35 -45.60 4.70
CA THR A 435 -10.57 -45.34 3.90
C THR A 435 -11.75 -46.30 4.16
N ASN A 436 -11.68 -47.16 5.18
CA ASN A 436 -12.60 -48.31 5.32
C ASN A 436 -13.54 -48.27 6.54
N ILE A 437 -13.49 -47.24 7.39
CA ILE A 437 -14.24 -47.17 8.67
C ILE A 437 -14.66 -45.70 8.92
N GLU A 438 -15.66 -45.47 9.78
CA GLU A 438 -16.18 -44.16 10.23
C GLU A 438 -15.11 -43.09 10.50
N PRO A 439 -15.45 -41.78 10.36
CA PRO A 439 -14.51 -40.67 10.45
C PRO A 439 -13.53 -40.76 11.62
N ARG A 440 -12.24 -40.60 11.35
CA ARG A 440 -11.17 -40.75 12.34
C ARG A 440 -10.39 -39.47 12.55
N ASP A 441 -10.10 -39.15 13.80
CA ASP A 441 -9.25 -38.02 14.17
C ASP A 441 -7.77 -38.40 14.32
N LEU A 442 -6.89 -37.53 13.84
CA LEU A 442 -5.52 -37.41 14.36
C LEU A 442 -5.36 -36.10 15.11
N ARG A 443 -4.38 -36.05 16.01
CA ARG A 443 -3.98 -34.80 16.68
C ARG A 443 -2.75 -34.24 16.01
N PHE A 444 -2.76 -32.94 15.79
CA PHE A 444 -1.62 -32.17 15.33
C PHE A 444 -1.23 -31.20 16.44
N GLU A 445 -0.02 -31.31 16.98
CA GLU A 445 0.40 -30.59 18.19
C GLU A 445 1.62 -29.73 17.90
N PHE A 446 1.66 -28.55 18.52
CA PHE A 446 2.83 -27.68 18.53
C PHE A 446 3.60 -27.93 19.84
N GLU A 447 4.84 -28.41 19.73
CA GLU A 447 5.61 -28.91 20.88
C GLU A 447 6.54 -27.84 21.48
N ALA A 448 7.05 -26.92 20.66
CA ALA A 448 7.87 -25.81 21.10
C ALA A 448 7.65 -24.59 20.20
N MET A 449 7.57 -23.41 20.83
CA MET A 449 7.30 -22.14 20.17
C MET A 449 8.26 -21.08 20.68
N SER A 450 8.73 -20.20 19.80
CA SER A 450 9.45 -18.98 20.18
C SER A 450 8.61 -18.10 21.12
N ALA A 451 9.21 -17.58 22.18
CA ALA A 451 8.50 -16.84 23.23
C ALA A 451 7.80 -15.56 22.71
N GLY A 452 6.56 -15.33 23.15
CA GLY A 452 5.78 -14.14 22.81
C GLY A 452 5.03 -14.21 21.47
N ILE A 453 4.70 -15.40 21.00
CA ILE A 453 3.81 -15.65 19.85
C ILE A 453 2.67 -16.54 20.33
N ASP A 454 1.42 -16.15 20.07
CA ASP A 454 0.25 -16.97 20.33
C ASP A 454 0.02 -17.99 19.20
N ALA A 455 -0.40 -19.20 19.58
CA ALA A 455 -0.87 -20.22 18.65
C ALA A 455 -1.79 -21.22 19.36
N PRO A 456 -2.74 -21.87 18.66
CA PRO A 456 -3.50 -22.99 19.22
C PRO A 456 -2.53 -24.10 19.67
N ARG A 457 -2.65 -24.64 20.89
CA ARG A 457 -1.72 -25.70 21.38
C ARG A 457 -1.71 -26.97 20.51
N GLY A 458 -2.72 -27.14 19.67
CA GLY A 458 -2.80 -28.12 18.61
C GLY A 458 -4.14 -27.99 17.87
N MET A 459 -4.28 -28.75 16.79
CA MET A 459 -5.51 -28.93 16.03
C MET A 459 -5.89 -30.42 16.02
N ARG A 460 -7.19 -30.71 16.12
CA ARG A 460 -7.72 -32.06 15.87
C ARG A 460 -8.22 -32.11 14.44
N ILE A 461 -7.72 -33.06 13.65
CA ILE A 461 -8.06 -33.18 12.23
C ILE A 461 -8.83 -34.48 12.05
N TRP A 462 -10.12 -34.36 11.75
CA TRP A 462 -10.96 -35.48 11.35
C TRP A 462 -10.77 -35.80 9.87
N ILE A 463 -10.85 -37.08 9.54
CA ILE A 463 -10.57 -37.64 8.21
C ILE A 463 -11.73 -38.57 7.90
N ASP A 464 -12.46 -38.30 6.81
CA ASP A 464 -13.55 -39.15 6.34
C ASP A 464 -13.02 -40.39 5.58
N PRO A 465 -13.89 -41.37 5.23
CA PRO A 465 -13.51 -42.54 4.42
C PRO A 465 -12.94 -42.19 3.02
N GLY A 466 -13.23 -41.02 2.47
CA GLY A 466 -12.63 -40.49 1.23
C GLY A 466 -11.27 -39.79 1.41
N GLY A 467 -10.84 -39.56 2.65
CA GLY A 467 -9.62 -38.79 2.97
C GLY A 467 -9.80 -37.27 3.00
N ALA A 468 -11.04 -36.78 2.96
CA ALA A 468 -11.35 -35.36 3.08
C ALA A 468 -11.41 -34.93 4.57
N PRO A 469 -11.02 -33.69 4.91
CA PRO A 469 -11.32 -33.13 6.22
C PRO A 469 -12.82 -32.89 6.31
N VAL A 470 -13.43 -33.36 7.40
CA VAL A 470 -14.80 -33.03 7.77
C VAL A 470 -14.76 -32.31 9.11
N ASN A 471 -15.62 -31.32 9.34
CA ASN A 471 -15.85 -30.81 10.68
C ASN A 471 -17.16 -31.36 11.24
N PRO A 472 -17.16 -32.55 11.89
CA PRO A 472 -18.38 -33.11 12.44
C PRO A 472 -18.92 -32.30 13.63
N ALA A 473 -18.11 -31.40 14.22
CA ALA A 473 -18.53 -30.48 15.28
C ALA A 473 -19.29 -29.25 14.75
N GLY A 474 -19.21 -28.95 13.44
CA GLY A 474 -19.97 -27.89 12.78
C GLY A 474 -19.35 -26.49 12.88
N SER A 475 -20.13 -25.48 12.53
CA SER A 475 -19.80 -24.05 12.61
C SER A 475 -20.71 -23.32 13.59
N ILE A 476 -20.21 -22.24 14.18
CA ILE A 476 -20.98 -21.27 14.98
C ILE A 476 -21.14 -19.98 14.16
N GLU A 477 -22.38 -19.57 13.92
CA GLU A 477 -22.76 -18.49 13.00
C GLU A 477 -23.82 -17.57 13.61
N PHE A 478 -23.88 -16.31 13.18
CA PHE A 478 -25.00 -15.41 13.47
C PHE A 478 -26.16 -15.65 12.49
N THR A 479 -27.40 -15.48 12.93
CA THR A 479 -28.56 -15.54 12.01
C THR A 479 -28.70 -14.29 11.13
N ALA A 480 -28.11 -13.17 11.56
CA ALA A 480 -28.11 -11.89 10.86
C ALA A 480 -26.84 -11.08 11.21
N PRO A 481 -26.28 -10.29 10.28
CA PRO A 481 -25.07 -9.50 10.51
C PRO A 481 -25.30 -8.25 11.39
N ALA A 482 -26.56 -7.86 11.57
CA ALA A 482 -26.97 -6.75 12.43
C ALA A 482 -28.33 -7.04 13.08
N PHE A 483 -28.59 -6.40 14.21
CA PHE A 483 -29.82 -6.53 15.01
C PHE A 483 -30.17 -5.17 15.62
N VAL A 484 -31.47 -4.88 15.75
CA VAL A 484 -31.98 -3.57 16.16
C VAL A 484 -32.75 -3.70 17.46
N GLY A 485 -32.59 -2.73 18.36
CA GLY A 485 -33.44 -2.53 19.53
C GLY A 485 -33.79 -1.05 19.69
N GLN A 486 -34.93 -0.78 20.31
CA GLN A 486 -35.29 0.57 20.75
C GLN A 486 -34.73 0.84 22.14
N GLU A 487 -34.33 2.09 22.34
CA GLU A 487 -33.99 2.69 23.61
C GLU A 487 -35.02 2.33 24.71
N GLY A 488 -34.54 2.08 25.93
CA GLY A 488 -35.31 1.53 27.05
C GLY A 488 -35.79 0.07 26.86
N GLY A 489 -35.44 -0.57 25.74
CA GLY A 489 -35.84 -1.92 25.36
C GLY A 489 -34.72 -2.98 25.45
N LEU A 490 -34.83 -4.01 24.59
CA LEU A 490 -33.85 -5.10 24.48
C LEU A 490 -33.48 -5.32 23.01
N ALA A 491 -32.18 -5.28 22.69
CA ALA A 491 -31.66 -5.79 21.43
C ALA A 491 -31.39 -7.31 21.56
N THR A 492 -31.84 -8.14 20.62
CA THR A 492 -31.68 -9.61 20.69
C THR A 492 -30.77 -10.12 19.58
N VAL A 493 -29.71 -10.84 19.98
CA VAL A 493 -28.70 -11.45 19.10
C VAL A 493 -28.91 -12.96 19.09
N THR A 494 -29.08 -13.56 17.92
CA THR A 494 -29.21 -15.02 17.78
C THR A 494 -27.95 -15.62 17.15
N VAL A 495 -27.33 -16.55 17.86
CA VAL A 495 -26.15 -17.31 17.44
C VAL A 495 -26.52 -18.79 17.36
N GLU A 496 -26.15 -19.49 16.29
CA GLU A 496 -26.54 -20.89 16.08
C GLU A 496 -25.39 -21.81 15.67
N ARG A 497 -25.55 -23.10 15.98
CA ARG A 497 -24.64 -24.17 15.53
C ARG A 497 -25.20 -24.86 14.30
N ARG A 498 -24.44 -24.84 13.19
CA ARG A 498 -24.77 -25.43 11.88
C ARG A 498 -23.74 -26.45 11.42
N GLY A 499 -24.06 -27.23 10.37
CA GLY A 499 -23.12 -28.13 9.68
C GLY A 499 -22.66 -29.38 10.45
N GLY A 500 -22.76 -29.42 11.77
CA GLY A 500 -22.31 -30.55 12.60
C GLY A 500 -22.84 -30.49 14.03
N ALA A 501 -22.74 -31.62 14.74
CA ALA A 501 -23.29 -31.83 16.08
C ALA A 501 -22.38 -32.67 17.01
N GLU A 502 -21.25 -33.19 16.52
CA GLU A 502 -20.34 -34.01 17.33
C GLU A 502 -19.61 -33.19 18.38
N GLY A 503 -19.67 -33.66 19.62
CA GLY A 503 -18.96 -33.07 20.75
C GLY A 503 -19.66 -31.85 21.34
N ASP A 504 -19.30 -31.58 22.59
CA ASP A 504 -19.69 -30.36 23.30
C ASP A 504 -18.90 -29.17 22.73
N VAL A 505 -19.61 -28.15 22.27
CA VAL A 505 -19.06 -26.91 21.70
C VAL A 505 -19.46 -25.75 22.59
N ALA A 506 -18.54 -24.81 22.76
CA ALA A 506 -18.79 -23.59 23.52
C ALA A 506 -18.06 -22.41 22.88
N VAL A 507 -18.60 -21.20 23.03
CA VAL A 507 -18.01 -19.96 22.53
C VAL A 507 -18.28 -18.86 23.54
N ASP A 508 -17.29 -18.02 23.81
CA ASP A 508 -17.47 -16.83 24.64
C ASP A 508 -18.00 -15.68 23.78
N TYR A 509 -18.75 -14.77 24.40
CA TYR A 509 -19.24 -13.56 23.74
C TYR A 509 -19.06 -12.34 24.63
N ARG A 510 -18.93 -11.17 23.99
CA ARG A 510 -18.97 -9.86 24.65
C ARG A 510 -19.47 -8.77 23.71
N THR A 511 -20.11 -7.75 24.27
CA THR A 511 -20.32 -6.47 23.57
C THR A 511 -19.11 -5.54 23.71
N ALA A 512 -18.98 -4.57 22.82
CA ALA A 512 -18.00 -3.48 22.90
C ALA A 512 -18.55 -2.21 22.21
N PRO A 513 -18.22 -1.00 22.70
CA PRO A 513 -18.71 0.26 22.13
C PRO A 513 -18.19 0.49 20.71
N ARG A 514 -18.94 1.25 19.91
CA ARG A 514 -18.52 1.72 18.58
C ARG A 514 -18.84 3.20 18.39
N SER A 515 -20.11 3.53 18.22
CA SER A 515 -20.62 4.91 18.29
C SER A 515 -21.40 5.13 19.57
N ALA A 516 -22.14 4.11 20.04
CA ALA A 516 -22.67 4.06 21.41
C ALA A 516 -21.54 3.94 22.44
N GLU A 517 -21.66 4.70 23.53
CA GLU A 517 -20.87 4.62 24.76
C GLU A 517 -21.39 3.50 25.70
N GLU A 518 -20.91 3.48 26.96
CA GLU A 518 -21.40 2.53 28.00
C GLU A 518 -22.66 3.05 28.72
N THR A 519 -23.16 4.23 28.36
CA THR A 519 -24.39 4.83 28.90
C THR A 519 -25.65 4.29 28.22
N ASP A 520 -25.55 3.84 26.98
CA ASP A 520 -26.69 3.73 26.04
C ASP A 520 -27.13 2.25 25.92
N TYR A 521 -26.23 1.32 26.28
CA TYR A 521 -26.53 -0.09 26.47
C TYR A 521 -25.76 -0.68 27.65
N ALA A 522 -26.38 -1.65 28.34
CA ALA A 522 -25.70 -2.40 29.39
C ALA A 522 -24.78 -3.46 28.76
N ALA A 523 -23.46 -3.28 28.91
CA ALA A 523 -22.48 -4.22 28.38
C ALA A 523 -22.68 -5.65 28.92
N VAL A 524 -22.78 -6.63 28.01
CA VAL A 524 -22.97 -8.05 28.34
C VAL A 524 -21.80 -8.89 27.88
N SER A 525 -21.48 -9.92 28.66
CA SER A 525 -20.55 -10.98 28.26
C SER A 525 -20.95 -12.30 28.90
N GLY A 526 -20.52 -13.41 28.30
CA GLY A 526 -20.87 -14.74 28.78
C GLY A 526 -20.38 -15.83 27.83
N ARG A 527 -20.97 -17.02 27.97
CA ARG A 527 -20.58 -18.21 27.22
C ARG A 527 -21.80 -18.98 26.72
N LEU A 528 -21.88 -19.21 25.42
CA LEU A 528 -22.90 -20.06 24.79
C LEU A 528 -22.37 -21.50 24.72
N THR A 529 -23.28 -22.48 24.85
CA THR A 529 -22.93 -23.91 24.82
C THR A 529 -23.97 -24.75 24.06
N TRP A 530 -23.46 -25.75 23.34
CA TRP A 530 -24.21 -26.82 22.68
C TRP A 530 -23.57 -28.14 23.09
N ARG A 531 -24.36 -29.09 23.58
CA ARG A 531 -23.87 -30.43 23.90
C ARG A 531 -23.67 -31.26 22.64
N HIS A 532 -22.95 -32.39 22.74
CA HIS A 532 -22.94 -33.41 21.70
C HIS A 532 -24.39 -33.78 21.31
N GLY A 533 -24.70 -33.70 20.01
CA GLY A 533 -26.03 -33.92 19.45
C GLY A 533 -26.93 -32.67 19.36
N GLU A 534 -26.56 -31.54 19.98
CA GLU A 534 -27.33 -30.29 19.91
C GLU A 534 -26.86 -29.39 18.76
N THR A 535 -27.84 -28.82 18.03
CA THR A 535 -27.67 -27.84 16.95
C THR A 535 -28.70 -26.71 17.09
N GLY A 536 -28.58 -25.66 16.26
CA GLY A 536 -29.56 -24.57 16.20
C GLY A 536 -29.30 -23.40 17.17
N PRO A 537 -30.27 -22.48 17.32
CA PRO A 537 -30.05 -21.15 17.88
C PRO A 537 -29.98 -21.07 19.42
N ARG A 538 -29.32 -19.99 19.86
CA ARG A 538 -29.24 -19.46 21.22
C ARG A 538 -29.36 -17.94 21.14
N ASP A 539 -30.25 -17.36 21.93
CA ASP A 539 -30.48 -15.92 21.98
C ASP A 539 -29.71 -15.28 23.15
N VAL A 540 -29.17 -14.08 22.91
CA VAL A 540 -28.57 -13.20 23.92
C VAL A 540 -29.25 -11.84 23.83
N THR A 541 -29.76 -11.34 24.95
CA THR A 541 -30.41 -10.02 25.05
C THR A 541 -29.46 -8.98 25.62
N VAL A 542 -29.30 -7.86 24.92
CA VAL A 542 -28.57 -6.67 25.38
C VAL A 542 -29.59 -5.62 25.83
N PRO A 543 -29.62 -5.21 27.11
CA PRO A 543 -30.47 -4.13 27.57
C PRO A 543 -30.02 -2.79 26.99
N LEU A 544 -30.97 -2.02 26.47
CA LEU A 544 -30.76 -0.65 26.01
C LEU A 544 -31.25 0.31 27.10
N MET A 545 -30.47 1.35 27.35
CA MET A 545 -30.75 2.37 28.34
C MET A 545 -31.68 3.43 27.75
N VAL A 546 -32.06 4.45 28.52
CA VAL A 546 -32.92 5.56 28.04
C VAL A 546 -32.48 6.87 28.67
N ASP A 547 -32.49 7.94 27.90
CA ASP A 547 -32.33 9.32 28.38
C ASP A 547 -33.39 10.27 27.78
N ASP A 548 -33.11 11.59 27.80
CA ASP A 548 -34.02 12.66 27.42
C ASP A 548 -33.43 13.53 26.27
N GLU A 549 -32.27 13.17 25.72
CA GLU A 549 -31.64 13.85 24.57
C GLU A 549 -32.20 13.31 23.25
N VAL A 550 -32.07 14.08 22.16
CA VAL A 550 -32.53 13.70 20.81
C VAL A 550 -31.31 13.47 19.95
N GLU A 551 -31.00 12.21 19.71
CA GLU A 551 -29.75 11.74 19.14
C GLU A 551 -29.94 11.08 17.76
N ARG A 552 -28.98 10.23 17.41
CA ARG A 552 -28.92 9.49 16.15
C ARG A 552 -28.98 7.99 16.41
N SER A 553 -29.11 7.19 15.36
CA SER A 553 -28.99 5.74 15.53
C SER A 553 -27.55 5.40 15.95
N GLU A 554 -27.38 4.72 17.08
CA GLU A 554 -26.05 4.38 17.60
C GLU A 554 -25.71 2.90 17.44
N LEU A 555 -24.42 2.58 17.31
CA LEU A 555 -23.94 1.22 17.06
C LEU A 555 -23.04 0.69 18.18
N PHE A 556 -23.12 -0.62 18.42
CA PHE A 556 -22.16 -1.39 19.23
C PHE A 556 -21.78 -2.72 18.56
N ASP A 557 -20.58 -3.21 18.86
CA ASP A 557 -20.10 -4.52 18.42
C ASP A 557 -20.59 -5.64 19.34
N PHE A 558 -21.02 -6.78 18.79
CA PHE A 558 -21.18 -8.04 19.50
C PHE A 558 -20.18 -9.06 18.93
N ALA A 559 -19.19 -9.45 19.73
CA ALA A 559 -18.07 -10.27 19.30
C ALA A 559 -18.09 -11.67 19.95
N LEU A 560 -17.75 -12.69 19.16
CA LEU A 560 -17.54 -14.07 19.57
C LEU A 560 -16.03 -14.37 19.70
N SER A 561 -15.63 -15.10 20.74
CA SER A 561 -14.23 -15.51 20.97
C SER A 561 -14.12 -16.88 21.62
N ASP A 562 -12.88 -17.38 21.76
CA ASP A 562 -12.53 -18.52 22.61
C ASP A 562 -13.38 -19.78 22.39
N ILE A 563 -13.59 -20.11 21.11
CA ILE A 563 -14.36 -21.27 20.66
C ILE A 563 -13.65 -22.59 21.01
N ASP A 564 -14.40 -23.47 21.68
CA ASP A 564 -14.00 -24.80 22.14
C ASP A 564 -14.83 -25.89 21.46
N GLY A 565 -14.38 -27.15 21.59
CA GLY A 565 -15.08 -28.33 21.05
C GLY A 565 -14.71 -28.68 19.61
N GLY A 566 -14.02 -27.79 18.89
CA GLY A 566 -13.54 -28.01 17.53
C GLY A 566 -14.50 -27.58 16.42
N ALA A 567 -15.54 -26.81 16.76
CA ALA A 567 -16.35 -26.13 15.76
C ALA A 567 -15.60 -24.94 15.12
N ASP A 568 -15.99 -24.59 13.90
CA ASP A 568 -15.48 -23.43 13.17
C ASP A 568 -16.22 -22.14 13.58
N LEU A 569 -15.52 -21.00 13.50
CA LEU A 569 -16.09 -19.65 13.72
C LEU A 569 -15.82 -18.79 12.47
N PRO A 570 -16.62 -18.91 11.41
CA PRO A 570 -16.39 -18.19 10.14
C PRO A 570 -16.60 -16.68 10.26
N GLU A 571 -17.54 -16.24 11.09
CA GLU A 571 -17.80 -14.82 11.38
C GLU A 571 -17.84 -14.60 12.89
N ALA A 572 -16.99 -13.68 13.38
CA ALA A 572 -16.78 -13.45 14.81
C ALA A 572 -17.40 -12.14 15.33
N ARG A 573 -18.14 -11.38 14.50
CA ARG A 573 -18.78 -10.12 14.88
C ARG A 573 -20.16 -9.95 14.22
N ALA A 574 -21.10 -9.35 14.95
CA ALA A 574 -22.35 -8.79 14.46
C ALA A 574 -22.58 -7.42 15.13
N VAL A 575 -23.50 -6.61 14.59
CA VAL A 575 -23.68 -5.20 15.00
C VAL A 575 -25.04 -4.93 15.62
N GLY A 576 -25.04 -4.34 16.82
CA GLY A 576 -26.25 -3.83 17.46
C GLY A 576 -26.52 -2.40 17.04
N VAL A 577 -27.79 -2.08 16.82
CA VAL A 577 -28.29 -0.72 16.54
C VAL A 577 -29.27 -0.31 17.63
N ILE A 578 -29.00 0.84 18.25
CA ILE A 578 -29.86 1.52 19.22
C ILE A 578 -30.68 2.55 18.43
N GLN A 579 -32.00 2.44 18.49
CA GLN A 579 -32.92 3.48 18.01
C GLN A 579 -33.38 4.34 19.18
N ASP A 580 -33.00 5.61 19.14
CA ASP A 580 -33.54 6.69 19.97
C ASP A 580 -35.09 6.74 19.90
N THR A 581 -35.72 6.96 21.06
CA THR A 581 -37.18 7.02 21.25
C THR A 581 -37.76 8.43 21.45
N THR A 582 -36.90 9.44 21.61
CA THR A 582 -37.27 10.86 21.75
C THR A 582 -37.32 11.59 20.39
N ALA A 583 -36.63 11.04 19.37
CA ALA A 583 -36.62 11.45 17.98
C ALA A 583 -38.03 11.42 17.37
N GLY A 584 -38.71 12.56 17.50
CA GLY A 584 -40.11 12.72 17.07
C GLY A 584 -40.35 12.45 15.58
N PRO A 585 -41.62 12.29 15.16
CA PRO A 585 -41.98 11.87 13.81
C PRO A 585 -41.60 12.92 12.75
N GLY A 586 -40.42 12.75 12.16
CA GLY A 586 -39.87 13.58 11.10
C GLY A 586 -38.41 13.23 10.80
N CYS A 587 -37.90 13.67 9.66
CA CYS A 587 -36.47 13.57 9.33
C CYS A 587 -35.85 14.97 9.32
N ASN A 588 -34.79 15.17 10.12
CA ASN A 588 -33.98 16.37 10.11
C ASN A 588 -32.72 16.09 9.28
N GLU A 589 -32.48 16.89 8.24
CA GLU A 589 -31.34 16.73 7.33
C GLU A 589 -30.10 17.42 7.90
N SER A 590 -28.97 16.71 7.93
CA SER A 590 -27.67 17.16 8.45
C SER A 590 -26.54 16.74 7.49
N GLU A 591 -25.29 16.97 7.87
CA GLU A 591 -24.15 16.44 7.10
C GLU A 591 -24.05 14.91 7.19
N ASP A 592 -24.45 14.31 8.33
CA ASP A 592 -24.39 12.87 8.61
C ASP A 592 -25.74 12.14 8.48
N ALA A 593 -26.84 12.83 8.15
CA ALA A 593 -28.16 12.24 7.93
C ALA A 593 -28.92 12.86 6.74
N LEU A 594 -29.37 12.02 5.80
CA LEU A 594 -30.09 12.43 4.60
C LEU A 594 -31.58 12.06 4.64
N CYS A 595 -32.45 12.95 4.19
CA CYS A 595 -33.91 12.83 4.32
C CYS A 595 -34.66 12.60 2.99
N LEU A 596 -34.92 11.36 2.60
CA LEU A 596 -35.50 10.99 1.30
C LEU A 596 -37.03 10.77 1.32
N ALA A 597 -37.62 10.82 0.13
CA ALA A 597 -39.04 10.69 -0.21
C ALA A 597 -39.96 11.60 0.63
N GLY A 598 -39.82 12.92 0.46
CA GLY A 598 -40.59 13.92 1.19
C GLY A 598 -40.24 14.01 2.68
N GLY A 599 -39.03 13.62 3.07
CA GLY A 599 -38.56 13.62 4.45
C GLY A 599 -39.07 12.44 5.30
N ARG A 600 -39.57 11.37 4.67
CA ARG A 600 -40.05 10.17 5.37
C ARG A 600 -38.93 9.19 5.76
N PHE A 601 -37.85 9.13 4.98
CA PHE A 601 -36.75 8.20 5.26
C PHE A 601 -35.50 8.95 5.70
N ARG A 602 -35.04 8.68 6.93
CA ARG A 602 -33.71 9.10 7.41
C ARG A 602 -32.70 8.05 6.97
N VAL A 603 -31.56 8.50 6.44
CA VAL A 603 -30.47 7.65 5.96
C VAL A 603 -29.18 8.09 6.62
N GLU A 604 -28.48 7.14 7.23
CA GLU A 604 -27.24 7.35 7.98
C GLU A 604 -26.20 6.29 7.56
N VAL A 605 -24.91 6.63 7.60
CA VAL A 605 -23.83 5.71 7.21
C VAL A 605 -22.67 5.78 8.21
N GLU A 606 -22.25 4.63 8.71
CA GLU A 606 -20.96 4.45 9.41
C GLU A 606 -20.02 3.56 8.59
N TRP A 607 -18.71 3.79 8.70
CA TRP A 607 -17.68 3.01 8.01
C TRP A 607 -16.53 2.61 8.96
N GLU A 608 -15.90 1.47 8.68
CA GLU A 608 -14.65 1.02 9.31
C GLU A 608 -13.63 0.67 8.22
N SER A 609 -12.44 1.25 8.28
CA SER A 609 -11.35 0.96 7.36
C SER A 609 -10.67 -0.36 7.75
N GLN A 610 -10.80 -1.38 6.90
CA GLN A 610 -10.16 -2.69 7.09
C GLN A 610 -8.61 -2.68 6.99
N HIS A 611 -7.97 -1.53 6.86
CA HIS A 611 -6.51 -1.39 6.71
C HIS A 611 -5.79 -0.94 7.99
N ASP A 612 -6.50 -0.20 8.85
CA ASP A 612 -5.97 0.44 10.07
C ASP A 612 -6.98 0.38 11.23
N GLY A 613 -8.26 0.14 10.97
CA GLY A 613 -9.33 0.13 11.96
C GLY A 613 -9.86 1.53 12.28
N GLU A 614 -9.56 2.55 11.46
CA GLU A 614 -10.21 3.85 11.59
C GLU A 614 -11.72 3.72 11.35
N ARG A 615 -12.51 4.46 12.12
CA ARG A 615 -13.97 4.46 12.09
C ARG A 615 -14.48 5.88 11.91
N GLY A 616 -15.57 6.05 11.17
CA GLY A 616 -16.18 7.36 10.97
C GLY A 616 -17.61 7.28 10.47
N THR A 617 -18.27 8.43 10.42
CA THR A 617 -19.56 8.61 9.73
C THR A 617 -19.32 9.04 8.28
N GLY A 618 -20.26 8.70 7.40
CA GLY A 618 -20.30 9.24 6.05
C GLY A 618 -20.85 10.67 6.03
N SER A 619 -20.28 11.55 5.20
CA SER A 619 -20.87 12.85 4.86
C SER A 619 -21.80 12.64 3.67
N LEU A 620 -23.11 12.82 3.88
CA LEU A 620 -24.17 12.55 2.91
C LEU A 620 -24.55 13.79 2.12
N SER A 621 -25.02 13.59 0.89
CA SER A 621 -25.53 14.66 0.04
C SER A 621 -26.67 14.19 -0.84
N ARG A 622 -27.68 15.05 -0.96
CA ARG A 622 -28.89 14.84 -1.76
C ARG A 622 -28.59 14.97 -3.26
N LEU A 623 -29.09 14.03 -4.07
CA LEU A 623 -29.12 14.15 -5.53
C LEU A 623 -30.54 14.40 -6.06
N SER A 624 -31.56 13.84 -5.41
CA SER A 624 -32.97 14.13 -5.67
C SER A 624 -33.80 13.90 -4.40
N ASP A 625 -35.13 14.03 -4.46
CA ASP A 625 -35.98 13.62 -3.33
C ASP A 625 -35.89 12.10 -3.07
N GLU A 626 -35.62 11.30 -4.11
CA GLU A 626 -35.57 9.83 -4.02
C GLU A 626 -34.15 9.26 -3.96
N SER A 627 -33.09 10.08 -4.03
CA SER A 627 -31.70 9.60 -4.21
C SER A 627 -30.63 10.47 -3.56
N GLY A 628 -29.51 9.85 -3.19
CA GLY A 628 -28.37 10.53 -2.57
C GLY A 628 -27.07 9.75 -2.68
N ILE A 629 -26.01 10.36 -2.14
CA ILE A 629 -24.65 9.82 -2.08
C ILE A 629 -24.08 9.97 -0.66
N ALA A 630 -23.07 9.17 -0.35
CA ALA A 630 -22.22 9.36 0.83
C ALA A 630 -20.74 9.35 0.44
N THR A 631 -19.97 10.17 1.15
CA THR A 631 -18.51 10.26 1.07
C THR A 631 -17.89 9.91 2.43
N PHE A 632 -16.75 9.22 2.45
CA PHE A 632 -16.11 8.71 3.69
C PHE A 632 -14.83 9.49 4.04
N PHE A 633 -14.00 9.79 3.05
CA PHE A 633 -12.65 10.35 3.27
C PHE A 633 -12.44 11.76 2.71
N SER A 634 -13.19 12.12 1.66
CA SER A 634 -13.06 13.39 0.95
C SER A 634 -14.35 13.72 0.20
N PRO A 635 -14.83 14.98 0.23
CA PRO A 635 -16.08 15.37 -0.44
C PRO A 635 -16.06 15.17 -1.97
N ASP A 636 -14.89 15.05 -2.60
CA ASP A 636 -14.75 14.88 -4.05
C ASP A 636 -14.78 13.41 -4.51
N ASN A 637 -14.64 12.43 -3.60
CA ASN A 637 -14.67 11.00 -3.90
C ASN A 637 -15.96 10.39 -3.35
N VAL A 638 -16.83 9.90 -4.23
CA VAL A 638 -18.08 9.23 -3.81
C VAL A 638 -17.83 7.76 -3.55
N GLU A 639 -18.07 7.28 -2.33
CA GLU A 639 -17.96 5.87 -1.95
C GLU A 639 -19.29 5.10 -2.04
N LEU A 640 -20.44 5.77 -1.89
CA LEU A 640 -21.77 5.14 -1.91
C LEU A 640 -22.79 6.00 -2.67
N VAL A 641 -23.67 5.34 -3.43
CA VAL A 641 -24.87 5.96 -4.04
C VAL A 641 -26.10 5.12 -3.68
N LEU A 642 -27.24 5.78 -3.41
CA LEU A 642 -28.49 5.12 -3.02
C LEU A 642 -29.75 5.77 -3.60
N LYS A 643 -30.83 5.00 -3.68
CA LYS A 643 -32.20 5.48 -3.95
C LYS A 643 -33.27 4.72 -3.17
N ILE A 644 -34.37 5.39 -2.84
CA ILE A 644 -35.55 4.81 -2.19
C ILE A 644 -36.77 5.07 -3.08
N LEU A 645 -37.48 4.02 -3.50
CA LEU A 645 -38.55 4.09 -4.50
C LEU A 645 -39.90 3.58 -3.96
N ASP A 646 -40.99 4.15 -4.49
CA ASP A 646 -42.36 3.70 -4.24
C ASP A 646 -42.75 2.50 -5.12
N GLY A 647 -42.47 1.28 -4.62
CA GLY A 647 -42.95 0.03 -5.19
C GLY A 647 -44.32 -0.43 -4.69
N SER A 648 -45.06 0.40 -3.94
CA SER A 648 -46.28 -0.02 -3.22
C SER A 648 -47.39 -0.50 -4.15
N THR A 649 -47.46 0.08 -5.35
CA THR A 649 -48.41 -0.29 -6.41
C THR A 649 -48.05 -1.60 -7.11
N ILE A 650 -46.82 -2.11 -6.95
CA ILE A 650 -46.28 -3.29 -7.63
C ILE A 650 -46.34 -4.51 -6.71
N ASN A 651 -45.79 -4.42 -5.49
CA ASN A 651 -45.76 -5.52 -4.53
C ASN A 651 -46.20 -5.14 -3.12
N GLY A 652 -46.57 -3.88 -2.86
CA GLY A 652 -46.93 -3.42 -1.53
C GLY A 652 -45.74 -3.08 -0.64
N HIS A 653 -44.57 -2.76 -1.19
CA HIS A 653 -43.40 -2.33 -0.42
C HIS A 653 -42.76 -1.03 -0.94
N ARG A 654 -42.09 -0.29 -0.06
CA ARG A 654 -41.03 0.67 -0.43
C ARG A 654 -39.74 -0.10 -0.65
N TRP A 655 -39.00 0.29 -1.69
CA TRP A 655 -37.79 -0.41 -2.13
C TRP A 655 -36.56 0.44 -1.83
N VAL A 656 -35.48 -0.20 -1.35
CA VAL A 656 -34.18 0.45 -1.13
C VAL A 656 -33.18 -0.14 -2.11
N PHE A 657 -32.43 0.73 -2.80
CA PHE A 657 -31.33 0.34 -3.67
C PHE A 657 -30.08 1.12 -3.27
N TYR A 658 -28.94 0.46 -3.19
CA TYR A 658 -27.64 1.12 -3.09
C TYR A 658 -26.61 0.43 -3.96
N GLY A 659 -25.57 1.18 -4.33
CA GLY A 659 -24.43 0.69 -5.10
C GLY A 659 -23.12 1.23 -4.51
N ALA A 660 -22.18 0.33 -4.25
CA ALA A 660 -20.87 0.69 -3.73
C ALA A 660 -19.94 1.19 -4.87
N LEU A 661 -19.24 2.29 -4.62
CA LEU A 661 -18.14 2.82 -5.43
C LEU A 661 -16.80 2.73 -4.67
N SER A 662 -16.76 1.89 -3.63
CA SER A 662 -15.67 1.68 -2.69
C SER A 662 -15.70 0.23 -2.19
N ASP A 663 -14.55 -0.28 -1.76
CA ASP A 663 -14.40 -1.61 -1.13
C ASP A 663 -14.28 -1.54 0.41
N VAL A 664 -14.56 -0.37 0.99
CA VAL A 664 -14.56 -0.11 2.43
C VAL A 664 -15.73 -0.81 3.12
N GLU A 665 -15.52 -1.30 4.34
CA GLU A 665 -16.60 -1.82 5.18
C GLU A 665 -17.50 -0.68 5.69
N TYR A 666 -18.81 -0.80 5.47
CA TYR A 666 -19.77 0.21 5.92
C TYR A 666 -21.13 -0.39 6.30
N TRP A 667 -21.88 0.37 7.11
CA TRP A 667 -23.26 0.11 7.51
C TRP A 667 -24.15 1.25 7.05
N LEU A 668 -25.11 0.95 6.19
CA LEU A 668 -26.16 1.85 5.72
C LEU A 668 -27.44 1.59 6.54
N THR A 669 -27.83 2.56 7.36
CA THR A 669 -29.06 2.54 8.17
C THR A 669 -30.14 3.35 7.48
N VAL A 670 -31.33 2.77 7.32
CA VAL A 670 -32.50 3.43 6.72
C VAL A 670 -33.69 3.32 7.66
N THR A 671 -34.23 4.47 8.08
CA THR A 671 -35.32 4.59 9.07
C THR A 671 -36.58 5.17 8.43
N ASP A 672 -37.69 4.44 8.47
CA ASP A 672 -39.04 4.92 8.10
C ASP A 672 -39.66 5.70 9.27
N THR A 673 -39.48 7.03 9.30
CA THR A 673 -39.90 7.90 10.42
C THR A 673 -41.41 7.96 10.62
N LEU A 674 -42.19 7.51 9.63
CA LEU A 674 -43.66 7.42 9.72
C LEU A 674 -44.14 6.15 10.43
N ARG A 675 -43.34 5.08 10.42
CA ARG A 675 -43.73 3.75 10.93
C ARG A 675 -42.79 3.14 11.95
N ASP A 676 -41.73 3.86 12.28
CA ASP A 676 -40.73 3.45 13.26
C ASP A 676 -40.17 2.05 12.93
N ARG A 677 -39.55 1.98 11.75
CA ARG A 677 -38.92 0.76 11.22
C ARG A 677 -37.55 1.09 10.67
N VAL A 678 -36.57 0.28 11.06
CA VAL A 678 -35.19 0.35 10.56
C VAL A 678 -34.84 -0.89 9.74
N VAL A 679 -34.08 -0.68 8.67
CA VAL A 679 -33.33 -1.72 7.98
C VAL A 679 -31.87 -1.29 7.89
N VAL A 680 -30.95 -2.22 8.19
CA VAL A 680 -29.50 -1.99 8.17
C VAL A 680 -28.87 -2.91 7.13
N TYR A 681 -28.04 -2.33 6.27
CA TYR A 681 -27.28 -3.06 5.26
C TYR A 681 -25.78 -2.93 5.55
N ARG A 682 -25.07 -4.06 5.69
CA ARG A 682 -23.61 -4.08 5.79
C ARG A 682 -23.00 -4.39 4.44
N ASN A 683 -22.01 -3.60 4.04
CA ASN A 683 -21.04 -3.97 3.00
C ASN A 683 -19.78 -4.51 3.70
N PRO A 684 -19.43 -5.80 3.55
CA PRO A 684 -18.21 -6.35 4.13
C PRO A 684 -16.93 -5.75 3.49
N PRO A 685 -15.77 -5.85 4.17
CA PRO A 685 -14.52 -5.30 3.65
C PRO A 685 -14.07 -6.04 2.40
N GLY A 686 -13.72 -5.30 1.35
CA GLY A 686 -13.35 -5.83 0.03
C GLY A 686 -14.54 -6.06 -0.92
N GLU A 687 -15.78 -5.84 -0.48
CA GLU A 687 -16.98 -6.00 -1.31
C GLU A 687 -17.34 -4.70 -2.03
N VAL A 688 -17.74 -4.81 -3.31
CA VAL A 688 -18.19 -3.69 -4.16
C VAL A 688 -19.60 -3.92 -4.73
N CYS A 689 -20.29 -4.97 -4.28
CA CYS A 689 -21.66 -5.23 -4.68
C CYS A 689 -22.67 -4.31 -3.99
N GLY A 690 -23.50 -3.64 -4.79
CA GLY A 690 -24.74 -3.03 -4.34
C GLY A 690 -25.82 -4.06 -4.02
N ARG A 691 -26.97 -3.58 -3.57
CA ARG A 691 -28.17 -4.40 -3.30
C ARG A 691 -29.42 -3.62 -3.65
N GLY A 692 -30.37 -4.31 -4.29
CA GLY A 692 -31.76 -3.87 -4.40
C GLY A 692 -32.65 -4.72 -3.50
N ASP A 693 -33.22 -4.11 -2.46
CA ASP A 693 -34.18 -4.73 -1.57
C ASP A 693 -35.59 -4.22 -1.87
N THR A 694 -36.31 -4.98 -2.70
CA THR A 694 -37.70 -4.69 -3.08
C THR A 694 -38.72 -5.10 -2.00
N THR A 695 -38.25 -5.48 -0.81
CA THR A 695 -39.08 -5.90 0.33
C THR A 695 -38.88 -5.04 1.58
N ALA A 696 -37.96 -4.07 1.56
CA ALA A 696 -37.45 -3.32 2.72
C ALA A 696 -38.54 -2.85 3.70
N PHE A 697 -39.57 -2.12 3.23
CA PHE A 697 -40.67 -1.67 4.11
C PHE A 697 -42.03 -1.99 3.50
N ALA A 698 -42.83 -2.82 4.18
CA ALA A 698 -44.19 -3.16 3.76
C ALA A 698 -45.16 -1.98 3.96
N GLU A 699 -46.04 -1.77 2.99
CA GLU A 699 -47.08 -0.74 2.95
C GLU A 699 -48.47 -1.37 3.17
N PRO A 700 -49.38 -0.72 3.91
CA PRO A 700 -50.79 -1.13 3.97
C PRO A 700 -51.45 -1.02 2.59
N ALA A 701 -52.24 -2.03 2.23
CA ALA A 701 -52.91 -2.09 0.93
C ALA A 701 -53.84 -0.88 0.71
N GLY A 702 -53.50 -0.01 -0.25
CA GLY A 702 -54.34 1.11 -0.70
C GLY A 702 -53.81 2.52 -0.44
N ALA A 703 -52.61 2.69 0.14
CA ALA A 703 -52.02 4.01 0.37
C ALA A 703 -51.42 4.63 -0.92
N VAL A 704 -52.24 5.28 -1.72
CA VAL A 704 -51.77 6.11 -2.85
C VAL A 704 -51.41 7.51 -2.33
N VAL A 705 -50.13 7.85 -2.32
CA VAL A 705 -49.65 9.24 -2.12
C VAL A 705 -49.17 9.77 -3.47
N ALA A 706 -49.60 10.98 -3.84
CA ALA A 706 -49.25 11.56 -5.13
C ALA A 706 -47.76 11.97 -5.16
N SER A 707 -47.02 11.50 -6.17
CA SER A 707 -45.67 11.99 -6.42
C SER A 707 -45.71 13.46 -6.85
N VAL A 708 -45.06 14.32 -6.06
CA VAL A 708 -44.79 15.70 -6.47
C VAL A 708 -43.53 15.67 -7.33
N ALA A 709 -43.64 16.08 -8.59
CA ALA A 709 -42.47 16.23 -9.44
C ALA A 709 -41.60 17.38 -8.92
N GLY A 710 -40.54 17.04 -8.19
CA GLY A 710 -39.56 18.02 -7.73
C GLY A 710 -38.74 18.59 -8.90
N GLU A 711 -38.57 19.90 -8.92
CA GLU A 711 -37.63 20.54 -9.85
C GLU A 711 -36.20 20.09 -9.54
N VAL A 712 -35.45 19.74 -10.58
CA VAL A 712 -34.01 19.45 -10.46
C VAL A 712 -33.30 20.76 -10.15
N ALA A 713 -32.68 20.87 -8.98
CA ALA A 713 -31.87 22.03 -8.63
C ALA A 713 -30.62 22.10 -9.52
N ASP A 714 -30.45 23.21 -10.24
CA ASP A 714 -29.35 23.41 -11.19
C ASP A 714 -28.03 23.70 -10.45
N VAL A 715 -27.24 22.66 -10.18
CA VAL A 715 -25.92 22.78 -9.53
C VAL A 715 -24.91 23.35 -10.51
N GLN A 716 -24.79 24.68 -10.56
CA GLN A 716 -23.83 25.38 -11.40
C GLN A 716 -22.38 25.24 -10.88
N ALA A 717 -21.73 24.14 -11.23
CA ALA A 717 -20.27 24.05 -11.23
C ALA A 717 -19.68 24.90 -12.37
N ARG A 718 -18.60 25.64 -12.11
CA ARG A 718 -17.96 26.50 -13.11
C ARG A 718 -17.25 25.66 -14.18
N ALA A 719 -17.80 25.66 -15.39
CA ALA A 719 -17.10 25.13 -16.57
C ALA A 719 -15.81 25.94 -16.83
N SER A 720 -14.67 25.23 -16.89
CA SER A 720 -13.39 25.77 -17.35
C SER A 720 -13.15 25.32 -18.78
N GLU A 721 -13.33 26.20 -19.76
CA GLU A 721 -13.11 25.86 -21.17
C GLU A 721 -11.62 25.66 -21.48
N THR A 722 -11.20 24.39 -21.63
CA THR A 722 -10.24 24.00 -22.68
C THR A 722 -10.58 22.61 -23.20
N GLN A 723 -10.39 22.40 -24.51
CA GLN A 723 -11.16 21.44 -25.30
C GLN A 723 -10.49 20.05 -25.42
N GLY A 724 -11.22 19.01 -25.00
CA GLY A 724 -11.11 17.65 -25.51
C GLY A 724 -12.45 17.26 -26.16
N ASP A 725 -12.44 16.74 -27.39
CA ASP A 725 -13.65 16.50 -28.18
C ASP A 725 -14.44 15.27 -27.69
N CYS A 726 -15.33 15.48 -26.72
CA CYS A 726 -16.29 14.50 -26.23
C CYS A 726 -17.59 14.56 -27.05
N ALA A 727 -18.19 13.41 -27.43
CA ALA A 727 -19.39 13.39 -28.26
C ALA A 727 -20.65 13.95 -27.56
N PRO A 728 -21.52 14.70 -28.26
CA PRO A 728 -22.78 15.18 -27.69
C PRO A 728 -23.68 14.02 -27.20
N GLY A 729 -24.05 14.03 -25.92
CA GLY A 729 -24.89 13.01 -25.30
C GLY A 729 -24.14 11.88 -24.58
N ALA A 730 -22.80 11.94 -24.50
CA ALA A 730 -22.01 11.10 -23.61
C ALA A 730 -21.79 11.76 -22.23
N LEU A 731 -21.50 10.95 -21.21
CA LEU A 731 -20.93 11.42 -19.95
C LEU A 731 -19.42 11.63 -20.15
N CYS A 732 -18.89 12.76 -19.70
CA CYS A 732 -17.48 13.14 -19.90
C CYS A 732 -16.82 13.36 -18.54
N LEU A 733 -15.78 12.58 -18.23
CA LEU A 733 -15.05 12.63 -16.94
C LEU A 733 -13.55 12.91 -17.16
N LEU A 734 -12.91 13.46 -16.12
CA LEU A 734 -11.51 13.87 -16.06
C LEU A 734 -11.13 14.83 -17.21
N ASP A 735 -11.63 16.06 -17.12
CA ASP A 735 -11.47 17.14 -18.12
C ASP A 735 -11.86 16.70 -19.55
N GLY A 736 -12.88 15.85 -19.67
CA GLY A 736 -13.39 15.35 -20.96
C GLY A 736 -12.53 14.25 -21.62
N ARG A 737 -11.57 13.67 -20.90
CA ARG A 737 -10.76 12.56 -21.42
C ARG A 737 -11.56 11.26 -21.57
N PHE A 738 -12.48 10.98 -20.66
CA PHE A 738 -13.26 9.74 -20.67
C PHE A 738 -14.66 9.99 -21.18
N GLU A 739 -14.91 9.58 -22.42
CA GLU A 739 -16.24 9.54 -23.01
C GLU A 739 -16.93 8.24 -22.60
N ILE A 740 -18.11 8.35 -22.00
CA ILE A 740 -18.83 7.23 -21.38
C ILE A 740 -20.26 7.21 -21.91
N THR A 741 -20.67 6.05 -22.43
CA THR A 741 -22.03 5.80 -22.92
C THR A 741 -22.55 4.47 -22.37
N ALA A 742 -23.85 4.35 -22.14
CA ALA A 742 -24.46 3.08 -21.78
C ALA A 742 -25.70 2.80 -22.63
N VAL A 743 -25.88 1.52 -22.98
CA VAL A 743 -27.09 1.01 -23.65
C VAL A 743 -27.72 -0.04 -22.75
N TRP A 744 -28.95 0.19 -22.32
CA TRP A 744 -29.71 -0.74 -21.50
C TRP A 744 -30.55 -1.68 -22.36
N THR A 745 -30.94 -2.82 -21.80
CA THR A 745 -31.81 -3.84 -22.41
C THR A 745 -32.77 -4.38 -21.35
N LYS A 746 -34.07 -4.32 -21.60
CA LYS A 746 -35.08 -4.95 -20.72
C LYS A 746 -35.15 -6.45 -21.01
N ALA A 747 -35.66 -7.24 -20.06
CA ALA A 747 -35.89 -8.68 -20.24
C ALA A 747 -36.77 -9.06 -21.46
N GLY A 748 -37.57 -8.11 -21.98
CA GLY A 748 -38.35 -8.27 -23.22
C GLY A 748 -37.58 -7.98 -24.53
N GLY A 749 -36.29 -7.65 -24.47
CA GLY A 749 -35.43 -7.33 -25.62
C GLY A 749 -35.52 -5.88 -26.12
N GLU A 750 -36.33 -5.03 -25.49
CA GLU A 750 -36.34 -3.58 -25.75
C GLU A 750 -35.02 -2.94 -25.29
N THR A 751 -34.41 -2.10 -26.13
CA THR A 751 -33.13 -1.43 -25.85
C THR A 751 -33.24 0.08 -25.95
N GLY A 752 -32.42 0.80 -25.19
CA GLY A 752 -32.32 2.26 -25.26
C GLY A 752 -30.97 2.77 -24.79
N ALA A 753 -30.65 4.01 -25.16
CA ALA A 753 -29.48 4.71 -24.64
C ALA A 753 -29.78 5.27 -23.24
N ALA A 754 -28.78 5.30 -22.37
CA ALA A 754 -28.86 5.98 -21.08
C ALA A 754 -28.61 7.50 -21.25
N SER A 755 -29.31 8.30 -20.46
CA SER A 755 -29.17 9.75 -20.42
C SER A 755 -28.19 10.17 -19.31
N PRO A 756 -27.04 10.78 -19.64
CA PRO A 756 -26.05 11.19 -18.64
C PRO A 756 -26.41 12.52 -17.95
N PHE A 757 -25.93 12.69 -16.72
CA PHE A 757 -25.98 13.97 -15.99
C PHE A 757 -24.79 14.10 -15.01
N PRO A 758 -24.36 15.34 -14.68
CA PRO A 758 -23.10 15.58 -13.99
C PRO A 758 -23.10 15.17 -12.52
N GLY A 759 -21.90 14.90 -12.00
CA GLY A 759 -21.58 14.75 -10.58
C GLY A 759 -20.33 15.56 -10.24
N THR A 760 -19.23 14.88 -9.91
CA THR A 760 -17.88 15.48 -9.83
C THR A 760 -17.12 15.26 -11.15
N ASP A 761 -15.95 15.88 -11.34
CA ASP A 761 -15.11 15.63 -12.54
C ASP A 761 -14.69 14.15 -12.67
N ALA A 762 -14.58 13.44 -11.54
CA ALA A 762 -14.25 12.02 -11.50
C ALA A 762 -15.48 11.09 -11.48
N THR A 763 -16.70 11.58 -11.23
CA THR A 763 -17.91 10.75 -11.03
C THR A 763 -19.15 11.35 -11.69
N GLY A 764 -19.86 10.59 -12.51
CA GLY A 764 -21.12 11.01 -13.10
C GLY A 764 -22.19 9.93 -13.11
N TYR A 765 -23.41 10.33 -13.47
CA TYR A 765 -24.61 9.52 -13.30
C TYR A 765 -25.35 9.33 -14.63
N MET A 766 -26.14 8.26 -14.71
CA MET A 766 -26.96 7.95 -15.87
C MET A 766 -28.34 7.44 -15.45
N SER A 767 -29.37 7.85 -16.19
CA SER A 767 -30.74 7.34 -16.08
C SER A 767 -31.14 6.56 -17.33
N PHE A 768 -31.98 5.52 -17.18
CA PHE A 768 -32.41 4.69 -18.32
C PHE A 768 -33.79 5.08 -18.85
N PHE A 769 -34.72 5.43 -17.96
CA PHE A 769 -36.14 5.59 -18.30
C PHE A 769 -36.69 6.99 -18.03
N SER A 770 -36.28 7.60 -16.92
CA SER A 770 -36.78 8.89 -16.45
C SER A 770 -35.61 9.79 -16.03
N PRO A 771 -35.51 11.03 -16.53
CA PRO A 771 -34.54 12.00 -16.03
C PRO A 771 -34.65 12.15 -14.50
N GLY A 772 -33.53 12.15 -13.79
CA GLY A 772 -33.46 12.26 -12.32
C GLY A 772 -33.49 10.93 -11.53
N ASN A 773 -33.93 9.81 -12.12
CA ASN A 773 -33.80 8.49 -11.49
C ASN A 773 -32.47 7.84 -11.91
N ILE A 774 -31.52 7.76 -10.97
CA ILE A 774 -30.19 7.18 -11.20
C ILE A 774 -30.32 5.66 -11.34
N GLU A 775 -29.89 5.11 -12.47
CA GLU A 775 -29.80 3.65 -12.68
C GLU A 775 -28.35 3.15 -12.67
N LEU A 776 -27.39 4.04 -12.97
CA LEU A 776 -25.96 3.76 -13.02
C LEU A 776 -25.15 4.98 -12.58
N ALA A 777 -24.25 4.80 -11.62
CA ALA A 777 -23.16 5.74 -11.33
C ALA A 777 -21.85 5.21 -11.94
N VAL A 778 -21.02 6.10 -12.48
CA VAL A 778 -19.71 5.75 -13.06
C VAL A 778 -18.66 6.70 -12.52
N LYS A 779 -17.60 6.15 -11.91
CA LYS A 779 -16.46 6.87 -11.38
C LYS A 779 -15.19 6.43 -12.11
N VAL A 780 -14.49 7.38 -12.74
CA VAL A 780 -13.17 7.16 -13.34
C VAL A 780 -12.13 7.91 -12.53
N LEU A 781 -11.20 7.16 -11.94
CA LEU A 781 -10.08 7.73 -11.18
C LEU A 781 -8.78 7.58 -11.97
N ASP A 782 -7.88 8.56 -11.82
CA ASP A 782 -6.52 8.49 -12.37
C ASP A 782 -5.61 7.57 -11.54
N GLY A 783 -5.94 6.28 -11.57
CA GLY A 783 -5.16 5.21 -10.96
C GLY A 783 -3.79 4.97 -11.61
N ARG A 784 -3.38 5.75 -12.62
CA ARG A 784 -2.11 5.52 -13.35
C ARG A 784 -0.90 5.60 -12.43
N ALA A 785 -0.98 6.40 -11.36
CA ALA A 785 0.05 6.48 -10.33
C ALA A 785 0.26 5.14 -9.58
N HIS A 786 -0.76 4.29 -9.51
CA HIS A 786 -0.75 3.05 -8.73
C HIS A 786 -0.46 1.81 -9.58
N ASN A 787 -1.04 1.68 -10.78
CA ASN A 787 -0.84 0.51 -11.65
C ASN A 787 -0.81 0.84 -13.16
N ASN A 788 -0.54 2.09 -13.53
CA ASN A 788 -0.42 2.57 -14.92
C ASN A 788 -1.69 2.37 -15.79
N ALA A 789 -2.86 2.23 -15.16
CA ALA A 789 -4.16 2.27 -15.80
C ALA A 789 -5.08 3.31 -15.11
N PHE A 790 -6.02 3.90 -15.85
CA PHE A 790 -7.17 4.51 -15.17
C PHE A 790 -8.03 3.42 -14.55
N TRP A 791 -8.65 3.76 -13.42
CA TRP A 791 -9.55 2.86 -12.70
C TRP A 791 -10.97 3.24 -13.05
N LEU A 792 -11.78 2.22 -13.38
CA LEU A 792 -13.20 2.38 -13.58
C LEU A 792 -13.95 1.69 -12.46
N PHE A 793 -14.74 2.47 -11.72
CA PHE A 793 -15.78 1.97 -10.84
C PHE A 793 -17.13 2.27 -11.49
N ALA A 794 -18.07 1.33 -11.43
CA ALA A 794 -19.44 1.58 -11.90
C ALA A 794 -20.43 0.83 -11.02
N ALA A 795 -21.39 1.55 -10.44
CA ALA A 795 -22.36 1.02 -9.50
C ALA A 795 -23.77 1.07 -10.11
N GLY A 796 -24.38 -0.09 -10.34
CA GLY A 796 -25.75 -0.20 -10.83
C GLY A 796 -26.75 -0.16 -9.68
N LEU A 797 -27.78 0.70 -9.76
CA LEU A 797 -28.92 0.71 -8.83
C LEU A 797 -30.14 0.03 -9.48
N THR A 798 -29.89 -0.97 -10.32
CA THR A 798 -30.83 -1.49 -11.31
C THR A 798 -30.56 -2.97 -11.61
N ASP A 799 -31.60 -3.76 -11.83
CA ASP A 799 -31.51 -5.16 -12.25
C ASP A 799 -31.64 -5.34 -13.78
N VAL A 800 -31.63 -4.23 -14.51
CA VAL A 800 -31.72 -4.13 -15.98
C VAL A 800 -30.36 -4.45 -16.60
N ASP A 801 -30.34 -5.27 -17.65
CA ASP A 801 -29.11 -5.50 -18.43
C ASP A 801 -28.60 -4.17 -18.98
N TYR A 802 -27.31 -3.85 -18.78
CA TYR A 802 -26.70 -2.71 -19.47
C TYR A 802 -25.31 -3.03 -19.99
N ARG A 803 -24.97 -2.36 -21.09
CA ARG A 803 -23.64 -2.35 -21.69
C ARG A 803 -23.05 -0.95 -21.57
N LEU A 804 -22.13 -0.79 -20.64
CA LEU A 804 -21.35 0.43 -20.42
C LEU A 804 -20.12 0.41 -21.36
N THR A 805 -19.94 1.44 -22.17
CA THR A 805 -18.73 1.66 -22.96
C THR A 805 -18.03 2.90 -22.46
N VAL A 806 -16.75 2.74 -22.11
CA VAL A 806 -15.87 3.82 -21.65
C VAL A 806 -14.73 3.94 -22.66
N THR A 807 -14.48 5.15 -23.14
CA THR A 807 -13.47 5.46 -24.15
C THR A 807 -12.49 6.49 -23.62
N ASP A 808 -11.21 6.13 -23.53
CA ASP A 808 -10.11 7.07 -23.37
C ASP A 808 -9.90 7.77 -24.73
N THR A 809 -10.46 8.98 -24.89
CA THR A 809 -10.43 9.74 -26.15
C THR A 809 -9.00 10.10 -26.57
N VAL A 810 -8.09 10.22 -25.59
CA VAL A 810 -6.67 10.53 -25.80
C VAL A 810 -5.86 9.31 -26.22
N ALA A 811 -6.17 8.12 -25.68
CA ALA A 811 -5.49 6.88 -26.06
C ALA A 811 -6.13 6.16 -27.27
N GLY A 812 -7.36 6.54 -27.66
CA GLY A 812 -8.14 5.83 -28.67
C GLY A 812 -8.55 4.42 -28.23
N MET A 813 -8.63 4.17 -26.93
CA MET A 813 -8.91 2.86 -26.34
C MET A 813 -10.31 2.87 -25.72
N SER A 814 -11.17 1.96 -26.16
CA SER A 814 -12.47 1.72 -25.54
C SER A 814 -12.47 0.38 -24.79
N ARG A 815 -13.09 0.34 -23.61
CA ARG A 815 -13.51 -0.89 -22.94
C ARG A 815 -15.02 -0.91 -22.82
N THR A 816 -15.56 -2.13 -22.84
CA THR A 816 -16.99 -2.38 -22.73
C THR A 816 -17.22 -3.37 -21.60
N TYR A 817 -18.13 -2.99 -20.71
CA TYR A 817 -18.53 -3.74 -19.53
C TYR A 817 -20.01 -4.04 -19.63
N SER A 818 -20.44 -5.18 -19.10
CA SER A 818 -21.84 -5.58 -19.08
C SER A 818 -22.25 -5.99 -17.68
N ASN A 819 -23.31 -5.39 -17.17
CA ASN A 819 -24.00 -5.90 -16.00
C ASN A 819 -25.15 -6.81 -16.48
N PRO A 820 -25.16 -8.10 -16.13
CA PRO A 820 -26.26 -8.99 -16.48
C PRO A 820 -27.47 -8.72 -15.58
N SER A 821 -28.67 -8.94 -16.09
CA SER A 821 -29.91 -8.72 -15.34
C SER A 821 -29.92 -9.50 -14.02
N ARG A 822 -30.44 -8.86 -12.97
CA ARG A 822 -30.43 -9.31 -11.56
C ARG A 822 -29.10 -9.21 -10.81
N ALA A 823 -28.04 -8.67 -11.41
CA ALA A 823 -26.85 -8.29 -10.66
C ALA A 823 -26.94 -6.82 -10.22
N PHE A 824 -26.81 -6.57 -8.92
CA PHE A 824 -26.56 -5.24 -8.34
C PHE A 824 -25.05 -5.03 -8.07
N CYS A 825 -24.21 -5.96 -8.51
CA CYS A 825 -22.79 -5.90 -8.25
C CYS A 825 -22.12 -4.76 -9.01
N GLY A 826 -21.38 -3.92 -8.29
CA GLY A 826 -20.55 -2.91 -8.89
C GLY A 826 -19.41 -3.53 -9.69
N LEU A 827 -18.92 -2.77 -10.66
CA LEU A 827 -17.65 -3.01 -11.33
C LEU A 827 -16.55 -2.25 -10.58
N ALA A 828 -15.42 -2.92 -10.35
CA ALA A 828 -14.15 -2.28 -10.01
C ALA A 828 -13.05 -2.82 -10.95
N ASP A 829 -12.83 -2.14 -12.07
CA ASP A 829 -11.72 -2.42 -12.99
C ASP A 829 -10.61 -1.39 -12.76
N THR A 830 -9.76 -1.65 -11.78
CA THR A 830 -8.53 -0.88 -11.55
C THR A 830 -7.50 -1.07 -12.67
N SER A 831 -7.77 -1.88 -13.70
CA SER A 831 -6.90 -2.09 -14.86
C SER A 831 -7.45 -1.48 -16.16
N ALA A 832 -8.49 -0.65 -16.08
CA ALA A 832 -9.36 -0.30 -17.21
C ALA A 832 -8.64 0.30 -18.44
N PHE A 833 -7.73 1.26 -18.26
CA PHE A 833 -7.07 1.92 -19.41
C PHE A 833 -5.54 1.98 -19.28
N PRO A 834 -4.83 0.86 -19.56
CA PRO A 834 -3.38 0.80 -19.50
C PRO A 834 -2.74 1.47 -20.72
N ARG A 835 -1.59 2.12 -20.54
CA ARG A 835 -0.86 2.73 -21.66
C ARG A 835 -0.34 1.70 -22.67
N SER A 836 -0.62 1.93 -23.95
CA SER A 836 -0.06 1.18 -25.07
C SER A 836 1.41 1.59 -25.37
N GLY A 837 2.27 0.60 -25.58
CA GLY A 837 3.69 0.81 -25.93
C GLY A 837 3.88 1.12 -27.41
N THR A 838 4.61 2.20 -27.73
CA THR A 838 4.86 2.62 -29.11
C THR A 838 5.99 1.84 -29.78
N THR A 839 5.64 0.81 -30.55
CA THR A 839 6.52 0.30 -31.61
C THR A 839 6.64 1.35 -32.72
N ARG A 840 7.82 1.96 -32.89
CA ARG A 840 8.12 2.78 -34.07
C ARG A 840 9.05 2.01 -35.02
N ALA A 841 8.51 1.70 -36.20
CA ALA A 841 9.23 1.02 -37.27
C ALA A 841 10.37 1.88 -37.86
N THR A 842 11.35 1.20 -38.44
CA THR A 842 12.51 1.76 -39.15
C THR A 842 12.13 2.42 -40.48
N GLY A 843 12.72 3.59 -40.79
CA GLY A 843 12.65 4.22 -42.11
C GLY A 843 13.50 5.50 -42.18
N PRO A 844 14.42 5.68 -43.16
CA PRO A 844 15.47 6.70 -43.05
C PRO A 844 15.25 7.97 -43.90
N ARG A 845 15.32 9.14 -43.28
CA ARG A 845 16.41 10.13 -43.46
C ARG A 845 16.24 11.34 -42.55
#